data_AF-A0QHC4-F1
#
_entry.id   AF-A0QHC4-F1
#
_cell.length_a   1.000
_cell.length_b   1.000
_cell.length_c   1.000
_cell.angle_alpha   90.00
_cell.angle_beta   90.00
_cell.angle_gamma   90.00
#
_symmetry.space_group_name_H-M   'P 1'
#
loop_
_entity.id
_entity.type
_entity.pdbx_description
1 polymer ?
#
loop_
_entity_poly.entity_id
_entity_poly.type
_entity_poly.pdbx_seq_one_letter_code
_entity_poly.pdbx_strand_id
1 'polypeptide(L)'
;MRRAGRSRQFSSVEEAFSTSAARPGRRGRRSGRENTAKFVPATLSASTSFSRIEGISSRSVTLASPGSRSGSGPRSGPRLGPANRSTSRYRWVPAAAGWTVGVIATVSLLGSVSPLIRYLIKVPREFINDYLFNFPDTSIAWSFVLALLAAALTARKRIAWLLLLGNMILAAALNVADIAAGDNTAAEIFGENLGFAVHIVAIVLLVLAYREFWAKVRKGALVKAAAVLVAGDVVGILVSWGLVELFPGTLARQDRLPYVVNRVVGFALADPDLFTGRPHVFLNAIFGLFGALALIMATIVLFQSQRAENALTGEDESAIRGLLELYGKNDSLGYFATRRDKSVVFAQSGRAAITYRVEIGVCLASGDPIGDPRAWPQAVDAWLGLCQTYGWAPGVMGASTQGARTYREAGLNALELGDEAILRTSEFKLSGPDMRGVRQAVTRARRAGLTVRIRRHRDISPEAMADTIARADAWRDTQTERGFSMALGRLGDPADGDCLLVEAIDRDGSVVAMLSLVPWGTTGVSLDLMRRSPSSPNGTIELMVSELALNAESLGITRISLNFAMFRSAFEQGAQLGAGPVARLWRGLLLFFSRWWQLETLYRSNMKYQPDWVPRYACYEDARLIPRVGVASVIAEGFLVLPFSRRDKVHTGHHPAVPARLAQSGLLHHDGSAPDVSGLRPERTDAEEARSRLPEQVRVRLAKLKVLQRNGVDAYPVGCPPSHTVAQALDADDQQDITVAGRILRIRDFGGVLFAQLRDWSGEMQVLLDNSRLERGRTADFTAAIDLGDLVEVSGQMGFSKKGTRSLIVTDWRMIGKCLRPLPNKWKGLTDPEARVRTRYVDLAVNPESRELIAARSEVLRSVRQTLFAKGFIEVETPILQQIHGGATARPFVTHINTYDMDLFLRIAPELYLKRLCVGGVERVFELGRAFRNEGVDFSHNPEFTLLEAYQAHADYRVWIDGCRELIQNAAQAAHGEQTVLRPGADGRLQPVDISGIWAVKTVHDAVSEALGEQVDPGTSLSTLRKLSDAARIPYRAHWDAGAVVLELYEHLVEDRTEEPTFYVDFPTSVSPLTRPHRSRPGVAERWDLVAWGVELATAYSELTDPVEQRRRLQEQSLLAAGGDPEAMELDEDFLQAMEYAMPPTGGLGMGVDRLVMLITGRSIRETLPFPLAKPH
;
A
#
# COMPACT_ATOMS: atom_id res chain seq x y z
N MET A 1 11.97 -47.47 6.59
CA MET A 1 13.02 -48.22 5.86
C MET A 1 14.17 -47.24 5.60
N ARG A 2 15.18 -47.17 6.48
CA ARG A 2 16.58 -47.66 6.30
C ARG A 2 17.22 -47.14 4.98
N ARG A 3 18.41 -46.54 4.90
CA ARG A 3 19.57 -46.42 5.81
C ARG A 3 20.53 -45.28 5.35
N ALA A 4 21.41 -44.82 6.25
CA ALA A 4 22.43 -43.77 6.06
C ALA A 4 23.77 -44.25 5.45
N GLY A 5 24.64 -43.31 5.05
CA GLY A 5 26.07 -43.52 4.77
C GLY A 5 26.89 -42.22 4.78
N ARG A 6 27.83 -42.10 5.75
CA ARG A 6 28.83 -41.03 5.96
C ARG A 6 30.16 -41.33 5.23
N SER A 7 30.99 -40.32 4.95
CA SER A 7 32.44 -40.22 5.32
C SER A 7 33.16 -39.11 4.53
N ARG A 8 33.76 -38.10 5.21
CA ARG A 8 35.21 -37.80 5.46
C ARG A 8 35.84 -36.95 4.34
N GLN A 9 36.61 -35.85 4.48
CA GLN A 9 37.48 -35.20 5.49
C GLN A 9 38.76 -34.82 4.72
N PHE A 10 39.11 -33.52 4.60
CA PHE A 10 40.50 -33.04 4.46
C PHE A 10 40.59 -31.59 4.99
N SER A 11 41.71 -31.31 5.65
CA SER A 11 42.01 -30.14 6.49
C SER A 11 43.43 -29.65 6.19
N SER A 12 43.70 -28.37 6.53
CA SER A 12 45.00 -27.69 6.82
C SER A 12 45.35 -26.55 5.85
N VAL A 13 46.03 -25.44 6.16
CA VAL A 13 46.60 -24.72 7.36
C VAL A 13 47.23 -23.40 6.82
N GLU A 14 47.61 -22.45 7.71
CA GLU A 14 48.57 -21.32 7.56
C GLU A 14 48.06 -19.97 6.97
N GLU A 15 48.44 -18.76 7.43
CA GLU A 15 49.11 -18.25 8.63
C GLU A 15 49.01 -16.70 8.65
N ALA A 16 49.53 -16.05 9.71
CA ALA A 16 49.27 -14.67 10.15
C ALA A 16 50.13 -13.55 9.50
N PHE A 17 49.65 -12.30 9.57
CA PHE A 17 50.50 -11.11 9.71
C PHE A 17 49.89 -10.07 10.67
N SER A 18 50.69 -9.65 11.65
CA SER A 18 50.43 -8.59 12.65
C SER A 18 51.70 -7.73 12.77
N THR A 19 51.56 -6.41 12.75
CA THR A 19 52.48 -5.40 13.32
C THR A 19 51.65 -4.11 13.55
N SER A 20 51.39 -3.63 14.77
CA SER A 20 52.25 -2.98 15.80
C SER A 20 52.36 -1.45 15.67
N ALA A 21 51.88 -0.73 16.72
CA ALA A 21 52.36 0.55 17.32
C ALA A 21 51.18 1.46 17.74
N ALA A 22 50.72 1.54 19.00
CA ALA A 22 51.33 2.11 20.22
C ALA A 22 51.33 3.66 20.32
N ARG A 23 50.38 4.25 21.09
CA ARG A 23 50.59 4.97 22.39
C ARG A 23 49.49 6.01 22.73
N PRO A 24 49.27 6.35 24.03
CA PRO A 24 48.06 7.02 24.53
C PRO A 24 48.27 8.43 25.14
N GLY A 25 47.16 9.17 25.28
CA GLY A 25 46.92 10.13 26.37
C GLY A 25 47.21 11.62 26.11
N ARG A 26 46.21 12.49 26.36
CA ARG A 26 46.28 13.60 27.34
C ARG A 26 44.98 14.41 27.43
N ARG A 27 44.66 14.77 28.67
CA ARG A 27 43.63 15.71 29.13
C ARG A 27 43.84 17.11 28.54
N GLY A 28 42.73 17.80 28.27
CA GLY A 28 42.71 19.25 28.03
C GLY A 28 41.40 19.87 28.53
N ARG A 29 41.39 20.31 29.79
CA ARG A 29 40.44 21.31 30.31
C ARG A 29 40.76 22.66 29.68
N ARG A 30 39.77 23.38 29.14
CA ARG A 30 39.78 24.85 29.10
C ARG A 30 38.41 25.41 29.47
N SER A 31 38.50 26.43 30.30
CA SER A 31 37.51 27.20 31.02
C SER A 31 36.83 28.26 30.18
N GLY A 32 35.59 28.58 30.56
CA GLY A 32 35.16 29.97 30.79
C GLY A 32 34.50 30.71 29.63
N ARG A 33 33.18 30.88 29.71
CA ARG A 33 32.59 32.21 29.95
C ARG A 33 31.09 32.11 30.24
N GLU A 34 30.72 32.70 31.36
CA GLU A 34 29.36 33.05 31.76
C GLU A 34 28.75 34.05 30.78
N ASN A 35 27.45 33.91 30.51
CA ASN A 35 26.57 35.07 30.38
C ASN A 35 25.12 34.66 30.66
N THR A 36 24.67 35.06 31.83
CA THR A 36 23.29 35.08 32.32
C THR A 36 22.59 36.33 31.80
N ALA A 37 21.44 36.18 31.13
CA ALA A 37 20.38 37.20 31.15
C ALA A 37 19.04 36.71 30.56
N LYS A 38 18.11 36.46 31.49
CA LYS A 38 16.70 36.93 31.53
C LYS A 38 15.73 36.59 30.38
N PHE A 39 14.81 35.70 30.76
CA PHE A 39 13.46 35.48 30.20
C PHE A 39 12.60 36.76 30.15
N VAL A 40 11.86 36.94 29.05
CA VAL A 40 10.57 37.64 28.95
C VAL A 40 9.73 36.91 27.88
N PRO A 41 8.52 36.39 28.17
CA PRO A 41 7.67 35.78 27.14
C PRO A 41 6.70 36.81 26.53
N ALA A 42 6.59 36.78 25.20
CA ALA A 42 5.70 37.60 24.41
C ALA A 42 4.27 37.04 24.33
N THR A 43 3.30 37.94 24.43
CA THR A 43 1.91 37.81 24.02
C THR A 43 1.75 38.19 22.54
N LEU A 44 0.68 37.67 21.90
CA LEU A 44 0.00 38.11 20.65
C LEU A 44 0.17 37.23 19.38
N SER A 45 -0.93 36.53 19.04
CA SER A 45 -1.75 36.73 17.83
C SER A 45 -1.04 37.08 16.50
N ALA A 46 -1.15 36.20 15.50
CA ALA A 46 -1.81 36.48 14.21
C ALA A 46 -1.68 35.32 13.21
N SER A 47 -2.75 35.13 12.45
CA SER A 47 -2.89 34.36 11.21
C SER A 47 -1.81 34.65 10.16
N THR A 48 -1.33 33.62 9.44
CA THR A 48 -1.30 33.51 7.96
C THR A 48 -0.31 32.44 7.47
N SER A 49 -0.75 31.70 6.43
CA SER A 49 0.07 31.17 5.33
C SER A 49 1.21 30.19 5.63
N PHE A 50 1.00 28.89 5.36
CA PHE A 50 2.05 28.03 4.78
C PHE A 50 1.44 27.01 3.81
N SER A 51 1.42 27.39 2.54
CA SER A 51 1.35 26.49 1.37
C SER A 51 2.77 26.26 0.86
N ARG A 52 3.19 24.99 0.74
CA ARG A 52 4.13 24.39 -0.25
C ARG A 52 4.86 23.20 0.37
N ILE A 53 4.41 21.99 0.02
CA ILE A 53 5.31 20.88 -0.34
C ILE A 53 4.64 20.19 -1.54
N GLU A 54 5.15 20.49 -2.73
CA GLU A 54 4.88 19.76 -3.96
C GLU A 54 5.78 18.51 -4.00
N GLY A 55 5.24 17.41 -4.52
CA GLY A 55 6.00 16.20 -4.82
C GLY A 55 5.15 14.93 -4.79
N ILE A 56 4.29 14.73 -5.79
CA ILE A 56 4.03 13.45 -6.49
C ILE A 56 3.10 13.75 -7.67
N SER A 57 3.61 13.41 -8.86
CA SER A 57 3.12 13.70 -10.20
C SER A 57 1.75 13.09 -10.55
N SER A 58 1.01 13.85 -11.36
CA SER A 58 -0.28 13.60 -12.02
C SER A 58 -0.25 12.60 -13.18
N ARG A 59 -1.39 11.92 -13.42
CA ARG A 59 -2.09 11.70 -14.72
C ARG A 59 -3.32 10.77 -14.48
N SER A 60 -4.54 11.30 -14.38
CA SER A 60 -5.50 11.68 -15.44
C SER A 60 -6.51 10.57 -15.79
N VAL A 61 -7.76 10.71 -15.34
CA VAL A 61 -8.94 10.12 -16.01
C VAL A 61 -9.98 11.23 -16.16
N THR A 62 -10.21 11.59 -17.42
CA THR A 62 -11.08 12.66 -17.89
C THR A 62 -12.52 12.17 -18.09
N LEU A 63 -13.46 13.09 -17.85
CA LEU A 63 -14.91 13.05 -18.00
C LEU A 63 -15.43 12.49 -19.34
N ALA A 64 -16.61 11.84 -19.29
CA ALA A 64 -17.54 11.77 -20.42
C ALA A 64 -19.00 11.92 -19.94
N SER A 65 -19.72 12.79 -20.64
CA SER A 65 -21.06 13.37 -20.36
C SER A 65 -22.25 12.48 -20.80
N PRO A 66 -23.51 12.84 -20.45
CA PRO A 66 -24.66 11.92 -20.37
C PRO A 66 -25.59 11.92 -21.60
N GLY A 67 -26.32 10.81 -21.83
CA GLY A 67 -27.36 10.74 -22.86
C GLY A 67 -28.20 9.45 -22.93
N SER A 68 -29.50 9.61 -22.64
CA SER A 68 -30.71 8.88 -23.11
C SER A 68 -31.01 7.40 -22.78
N ARG A 69 -31.94 7.24 -21.83
CA ARG A 69 -33.29 6.62 -21.87
C ARG A 69 -33.53 5.12 -22.19
N SER A 70 -34.22 4.52 -21.20
CA SER A 70 -35.37 3.59 -21.26
C SER A 70 -35.12 2.07 -21.18
N GLY A 71 -35.80 1.42 -20.23
CA GLY A 71 -35.84 -0.05 -20.07
C GLY A 71 -36.09 -0.48 -18.62
N SER A 72 -37.35 -0.67 -18.26
CA SER A 72 -37.91 -1.02 -16.94
C SER A 72 -37.71 -2.48 -16.50
N GLY A 73 -37.38 -2.73 -15.22
CA GLY A 73 -37.38 -4.05 -14.55
C GLY A 73 -37.08 -3.92 -13.03
N PRO A 74 -37.55 -4.83 -12.16
CA PRO A 74 -38.30 -4.47 -10.95
C PRO A 74 -37.49 -4.24 -9.65
N ARG A 75 -37.89 -3.17 -8.94
CA ARG A 75 -37.88 -2.92 -7.47
C ARG A 75 -36.85 -3.67 -6.61
N SER A 76 -35.64 -3.13 -6.50
CA SER A 76 -34.71 -3.37 -5.38
C SER A 76 -34.64 -2.13 -4.48
N GLY A 77 -34.63 -2.34 -3.15
CA GLY A 77 -34.80 -1.35 -2.08
C GLY A 77 -33.91 -0.10 -2.12
N PRO A 78 -34.20 0.89 -1.26
CA PRO A 78 -33.70 2.25 -1.41
C PRO A 78 -32.17 2.26 -1.30
N ARG A 79 -31.50 2.61 -2.39
CA ARG A 79 -30.07 2.97 -2.40
C ARG A 79 -29.91 4.21 -1.54
N LEU A 80 -29.48 4.03 -0.30
CA LEU A 80 -28.98 5.10 0.55
C LEU A 80 -27.66 5.58 -0.05
N GLY A 81 -27.73 6.58 -0.94
CA GLY A 81 -26.60 7.48 -1.20
C GLY A 81 -26.20 8.20 0.10
N PRO A 82 -25.02 8.87 0.13
CA PRO A 82 -24.45 9.43 1.35
C PRO A 82 -25.53 10.18 2.12
N ALA A 83 -25.85 9.71 3.33
CA ALA A 83 -26.97 10.19 4.09
C ALA A 83 -26.89 11.71 4.16
N ASN A 84 -27.85 12.34 3.50
CA ASN A 84 -28.04 13.76 3.34
C ASN A 84 -27.78 14.42 4.72
N ARG A 85 -26.63 15.10 4.89
CA ARG A 85 -26.41 15.96 6.06
C ARG A 85 -27.52 17.00 6.01
N SER A 86 -28.59 16.74 6.77
CA SER A 86 -29.81 17.54 6.88
C SER A 86 -29.54 19.02 6.61
N THR A 87 -30.08 19.52 5.49
CA THR A 87 -30.04 20.93 5.05
C THR A 87 -31.01 21.79 5.85
N SER A 88 -31.09 21.56 7.16
CA SER A 88 -31.92 22.38 8.02
C SER A 88 -31.37 23.80 8.05
N ARG A 89 -32.22 24.76 7.67
CA ARG A 89 -31.93 26.21 7.73
C ARG A 89 -31.56 26.70 9.14
N TYR A 90 -31.82 25.89 10.18
CA TYR A 90 -31.57 26.21 11.59
C TYR A 90 -30.32 25.53 12.17
N ARG A 91 -29.51 24.83 11.36
CA ARG A 91 -28.34 24.06 11.82
C ARG A 91 -27.30 24.90 12.59
N TRP A 92 -27.27 26.21 12.35
CA TRP A 92 -26.39 27.17 13.02
C TRP A 92 -26.88 27.58 14.42
N VAL A 93 -28.17 27.40 14.75
CA VAL A 93 -28.79 27.88 15.99
C VAL A 93 -28.13 27.30 17.25
N PRO A 94 -27.84 25.98 17.37
CA PRO A 94 -27.15 25.45 18.55
C PRO A 94 -25.76 26.05 18.77
N ALA A 95 -25.01 26.29 17.69
CA ALA A 95 -23.68 26.88 17.76
C ALA A 95 -23.77 28.37 18.16
N ALA A 96 -24.72 29.12 17.60
CA ALA A 96 -24.94 30.53 17.94
C ALA A 96 -25.43 30.69 19.39
N ALA A 97 -26.38 29.86 19.84
CA ALA A 97 -26.86 29.88 21.22
C ALA A 97 -25.73 29.53 22.20
N GLY A 98 -24.96 28.47 21.92
CA GLY A 98 -23.81 28.09 22.72
C GLY A 98 -22.74 29.18 22.77
N TRP A 99 -22.43 29.81 21.64
CA TRP A 99 -21.47 30.90 21.58
C TRP A 99 -21.93 32.13 22.36
N THR A 100 -23.19 32.54 22.21
CA THR A 100 -23.77 33.70 22.92
C THR A 100 -23.70 33.50 24.44
N VAL A 101 -24.17 32.35 24.94
CA VAL A 101 -24.08 32.02 26.37
C VAL A 101 -22.63 31.90 26.82
N GLY A 102 -21.74 31.37 25.97
CA GLY A 102 -20.31 31.25 26.28
C GLY A 102 -19.60 32.60 26.40
N VAL A 103 -19.98 33.58 25.57
CA VAL A 103 -19.49 34.97 25.68
C VAL A 103 -19.96 35.56 27.01
N ILE A 104 -21.25 35.45 27.34
CA ILE A 104 -21.79 35.93 28.64
C ILE A 104 -21.05 35.27 29.81
N ALA A 105 -20.85 33.95 29.77
CA ALA A 105 -20.11 33.22 30.78
C ALA A 105 -18.67 33.72 30.95
N THR A 106 -17.99 34.00 29.83
CA THR A 106 -16.60 34.49 29.82
C THR A 106 -16.52 35.91 30.37
N VAL A 107 -17.40 36.81 29.94
CA VAL A 107 -17.43 38.19 30.43
C VAL A 107 -17.82 38.23 31.91
N SER A 108 -18.74 37.36 32.36
CA SER A 108 -19.11 37.21 33.78
C SER A 108 -17.96 36.69 34.64
N LEU A 109 -17.20 35.72 34.15
CA LEU A 109 -16.02 35.22 34.83
C LEU A 109 -14.95 36.31 34.95
N LEU A 110 -14.70 37.04 33.86
CA LEU A 110 -13.75 38.14 33.83
C LEU A 110 -14.14 39.29 34.77
N GLY A 111 -15.43 39.68 34.82
CA GLY A 111 -15.95 40.69 35.76
C GLY A 111 -15.96 40.20 37.22
N SER A 112 -16.12 38.91 37.45
CA SER A 112 -16.03 38.31 38.79
C SER A 112 -14.59 38.35 39.33
N VAL A 113 -13.59 38.14 38.47
CA VAL A 113 -12.16 38.08 38.86
C VAL A 113 -11.46 39.44 38.80
N SER A 114 -11.88 40.35 37.92
CA SER A 114 -11.22 41.65 37.70
C SER A 114 -12.16 42.82 38.01
N PRO A 115 -11.88 43.58 39.10
CA PRO A 115 -12.60 44.82 39.40
C PRO A 115 -12.54 45.87 38.26
N LEU A 116 -11.43 45.90 37.51
CA LEU A 116 -11.28 46.79 36.35
C LEU A 116 -12.25 46.42 35.24
N ILE A 117 -12.34 45.13 34.89
CA ILE A 117 -13.28 44.66 33.87
C ILE A 117 -14.70 44.92 34.35
N ARG A 118 -15.00 44.65 35.63
CA ARG A 118 -16.32 44.91 36.24
C ARG A 118 -16.75 46.36 36.09
N TYR A 119 -15.84 47.31 36.34
CA TYR A 119 -16.11 48.72 36.14
C TYR A 119 -16.39 49.06 34.68
N LEU A 120 -15.56 48.57 33.75
CA LEU A 120 -15.69 48.82 32.32
C LEU A 120 -16.99 48.25 31.71
N ILE A 121 -17.46 47.10 32.21
CA ILE A 121 -18.67 46.45 31.72
C ILE A 121 -19.93 46.85 32.50
N LYS A 122 -19.85 47.72 33.51
CA LYS A 122 -20.96 47.99 34.44
C LYS A 122 -22.28 48.31 33.71
N VAL A 123 -22.25 49.34 32.86
CA VAL A 123 -23.42 49.81 32.10
C VAL A 123 -23.97 48.73 31.14
N PRO A 124 -23.17 48.12 30.23
CA PRO A 124 -23.70 47.08 29.35
C PRO A 124 -24.13 45.81 30.09
N ARG A 125 -23.48 45.48 31.22
CA ARG A 125 -23.86 44.33 32.06
C ARG A 125 -25.21 44.58 32.74
N GLU A 126 -25.42 45.74 33.35
CA GLU A 126 -26.70 46.13 33.97
C GLU A 126 -27.81 46.08 32.92
N PHE A 127 -27.58 46.67 31.74
CA PHE A 127 -28.53 46.57 30.64
C PHE A 127 -28.84 45.12 30.21
N ILE A 128 -27.83 44.25 30.08
CA ILE A 128 -28.05 42.84 29.75
C ILE A 128 -28.78 42.12 30.88
N ASN A 129 -28.38 42.33 32.13
CA ASN A 129 -28.96 41.71 33.30
C ASN A 129 -30.44 42.06 33.47
N ASP A 130 -30.76 43.34 33.28
CA ASP A 130 -32.08 43.88 33.58
C ASP A 130 -33.07 43.58 32.44
N TYR A 131 -32.61 43.56 31.18
CA TYR A 131 -33.52 43.47 30.03
C TYR A 131 -33.35 42.24 29.12
N LEU A 132 -32.20 41.54 29.11
CA LEU A 132 -31.91 40.53 28.07
C LEU A 132 -31.63 39.12 28.60
N PHE A 133 -30.78 38.99 29.61
CA PHE A 133 -30.32 37.69 30.10
C PHE A 133 -29.67 37.86 31.49
N ASN A 134 -30.10 37.06 32.47
CA ASN A 134 -29.55 37.08 33.84
C ASN A 134 -28.00 37.10 33.87
N PHE A 135 -27.44 38.25 34.21
CA PHE A 135 -26.01 38.54 34.27
C PHE A 135 -25.64 39.17 35.63
N PRO A 136 -25.59 38.34 36.70
CA PRO A 136 -25.25 38.80 38.04
C PRO A 136 -23.82 39.35 38.13
N ASP A 137 -23.64 40.36 39.00
CA ASP A 137 -22.41 41.14 39.16
C ASP A 137 -21.17 40.31 39.52
N THR A 138 -21.35 39.38 40.47
CA THR A 138 -20.21 38.67 41.09
C THR A 138 -20.57 37.25 41.48
N SER A 139 -20.66 36.35 40.49
CA SER A 139 -20.84 34.92 40.75
C SER A 139 -19.99 34.06 39.82
N ILE A 140 -18.84 33.62 40.36
CA ILE A 140 -18.00 32.60 39.72
C ILE A 140 -18.82 31.34 39.45
N ALA A 141 -19.68 30.95 40.41
CA ALA A 141 -20.55 29.79 40.28
C ALA A 141 -21.49 29.89 39.08
N TRP A 142 -22.15 31.05 38.93
CA TRP A 142 -23.05 31.30 37.80
C TRP A 142 -22.29 31.34 36.47
N SER A 143 -21.10 31.94 36.45
CA SER A 143 -20.22 31.93 35.28
C SER A 143 -19.90 30.50 34.82
N PHE A 144 -19.61 29.59 35.76
CA PHE A 144 -19.39 28.18 35.48
C PHE A 144 -20.65 27.47 34.96
N VAL A 145 -21.81 27.74 35.56
CA VAL A 145 -23.10 27.18 35.13
C VAL A 145 -23.43 27.60 33.69
N LEU A 146 -23.22 28.87 33.36
CA LEU A 146 -23.38 29.39 32.00
C LEU A 146 -22.38 28.77 31.03
N ALA A 147 -21.11 28.58 31.43
CA ALA A 147 -20.11 27.91 30.59
C ALA A 147 -20.50 26.44 30.31
N LEU A 148 -21.04 25.74 31.30
CA LEU A 148 -21.56 24.38 31.14
C LEU A 148 -22.81 24.34 30.24
N LEU A 149 -23.71 25.31 30.38
CA LEU A 149 -24.88 25.47 29.51
C LEU A 149 -24.47 25.75 28.07
N ALA A 150 -23.51 26.65 27.85
CA ALA A 150 -22.93 26.95 26.54
C ALA A 150 -22.34 25.71 25.86
N ALA A 151 -21.55 24.92 26.61
CA ALA A 151 -21.02 23.66 26.13
C ALA A 151 -22.12 22.65 25.79
N ALA A 152 -23.19 22.58 26.60
CA ALA A 152 -24.32 21.67 26.39
C ALA A 152 -25.20 22.07 25.19
N LEU A 153 -25.41 23.37 24.95
CA LEU A 153 -26.08 23.91 23.76
C LEU A 153 -25.30 23.63 22.50
N THR A 154 -23.98 23.85 22.53
CA THR A 154 -23.07 23.53 21.41
C THR A 154 -23.08 22.03 21.11
N ALA A 155 -23.17 21.20 22.15
CA ALA A 155 -23.35 19.75 22.05
C ALA A 155 -24.79 19.31 21.73
N ARG A 156 -25.68 20.24 21.35
CA ARG A 156 -27.06 19.99 20.87
C ARG A 156 -27.95 19.22 21.87
N LYS A 157 -27.70 19.37 23.17
CA LYS A 157 -28.46 18.65 24.22
C LYS A 157 -29.84 19.25 24.41
N ARG A 158 -30.88 18.41 24.32
CA ARG A 158 -32.28 18.82 24.53
C ARG A 158 -32.54 19.51 25.86
N ILE A 159 -31.88 19.06 26.93
CA ILE A 159 -32.08 19.63 28.26
C ILE A 159 -31.52 21.05 28.36
N ALA A 160 -30.43 21.35 27.66
CA ALA A 160 -29.85 22.70 27.61
C ALA A 160 -30.76 23.66 26.82
N TRP A 161 -31.34 23.17 25.73
CA TRP A 161 -32.39 23.88 25.01
C TRP A 161 -33.61 24.16 25.88
N LEU A 162 -34.11 23.17 26.65
CA LEU A 162 -35.22 23.36 27.59
C LEU A 162 -34.91 24.40 28.66
N LEU A 163 -33.71 24.36 29.26
CA LEU A 163 -33.28 25.35 30.26
C LEU A 163 -33.18 26.75 29.68
N LEU A 164 -32.58 26.89 28.49
CA LEU A 164 -32.48 28.18 27.82
C LEU A 164 -33.87 28.71 27.44
N LEU A 165 -34.73 27.87 26.87
CA LEU A 165 -36.11 28.23 26.53
C LEU A 165 -36.91 28.65 27.77
N GLY A 166 -36.81 27.88 28.86
CA GLY A 166 -37.44 28.19 30.14
C GLY A 166 -36.96 29.52 30.72
N ASN A 167 -35.65 29.80 30.65
CA ASN A 167 -35.09 31.07 31.07
C ASN A 167 -35.59 32.24 30.22
N MET A 168 -35.72 32.07 28.90
CA MET A 168 -36.27 33.09 28.00
C MET A 168 -37.76 33.34 28.23
N ILE A 169 -38.55 32.31 28.52
CA ILE A 169 -39.96 32.44 28.87
C ILE A 169 -40.12 33.18 30.20
N LEU A 170 -39.32 32.81 31.21
CA LEU A 170 -39.36 33.48 32.52
C LEU A 170 -38.98 34.96 32.40
N ALA A 171 -37.91 35.27 31.68
CA ALA A 171 -37.47 36.65 31.46
C ALA A 171 -38.47 37.46 30.63
N ALA A 172 -39.15 36.85 29.65
CA ALA A 172 -40.26 37.50 28.94
C ALA A 172 -41.44 37.81 29.89
N ALA A 173 -41.76 36.90 30.82
CA ALA A 173 -42.83 37.11 31.79
C ALA A 173 -42.50 38.20 32.81
N LEU A 174 -41.24 38.30 33.26
CA LEU A 174 -40.76 39.38 34.12
C LEU A 174 -40.87 40.74 33.43
N ASN A 175 -40.36 40.86 32.19
CA ASN A 175 -40.51 42.09 31.40
C ASN A 175 -41.99 42.49 31.23
N VAL A 176 -42.90 41.53 31.03
CA VAL A 176 -44.34 41.82 30.94
C VAL A 176 -44.90 42.32 32.28
N ALA A 177 -44.46 41.74 33.40
CA ALA A 177 -44.88 42.19 34.73
C ALA A 177 -44.38 43.60 35.03
N ASP A 178 -43.14 43.92 34.67
CA ASP A 178 -42.55 45.26 34.86
C ASP A 178 -43.24 46.30 33.99
N ILE A 179 -43.49 45.99 32.70
CA ILE A 179 -44.30 46.85 31.80
C ILE A 179 -45.70 47.08 32.37
N ALA A 180 -46.31 46.06 33.01
CA ALA A 180 -47.64 46.15 33.58
C ALA A 180 -47.69 46.91 34.91
N ALA A 181 -46.58 47.00 35.65
CA ALA A 181 -46.51 47.72 36.92
C ALA A 181 -46.64 49.24 36.75
N GLY A 182 -46.22 49.78 35.59
CA GLY A 182 -46.58 51.14 35.14
C GLY A 182 -45.81 52.31 35.78
N ASP A 183 -44.86 52.06 36.68
CA ASP A 183 -44.06 53.08 37.38
C ASP A 183 -42.68 53.34 36.73
N ASN A 184 -42.55 53.11 35.42
CA ASN A 184 -41.25 53.06 34.73
C ASN A 184 -40.92 54.39 34.01
N THR A 185 -39.66 54.80 34.07
CA THR A 185 -39.11 55.91 33.27
C THR A 185 -39.09 55.58 31.77
N ALA A 186 -39.02 56.60 30.90
CA ALA A 186 -38.95 56.38 29.46
C ALA A 186 -37.78 55.46 29.02
N ALA A 187 -36.67 55.48 29.76
CA ALA A 187 -35.52 54.61 29.53
C ALA A 187 -35.82 53.15 29.92
N GLU A 188 -36.49 52.93 31.06
CA GLU A 188 -36.91 51.59 31.52
C GLU A 188 -37.95 50.99 30.57
N ILE A 189 -38.95 51.78 30.15
CA ILE A 189 -39.94 51.35 29.14
C ILE A 189 -39.26 50.93 27.83
N PHE A 190 -38.24 51.68 27.38
CA PHE A 190 -37.49 51.30 26.18
C PHE A 190 -36.73 49.98 26.39
N GLY A 191 -36.03 49.84 27.52
CA GLY A 191 -35.30 48.64 27.90
C GLY A 191 -36.20 47.40 27.96
N GLU A 192 -37.33 47.50 28.66
CA GLU A 192 -38.31 46.42 28.83
C GLU A 192 -38.94 45.99 27.51
N ASN A 193 -39.32 46.95 26.65
CA ASN A 193 -39.89 46.64 25.33
C ASN A 193 -38.87 45.97 24.41
N LEU A 194 -37.62 46.47 24.40
CA LEU A 194 -36.54 45.87 23.63
C LEU A 194 -36.21 44.46 24.16
N GLY A 195 -36.14 44.32 25.48
CA GLY A 195 -35.97 43.04 26.16
C GLY A 195 -37.04 42.05 25.77
N PHE A 196 -38.32 42.41 25.92
CA PHE A 196 -39.45 41.59 25.53
C PHE A 196 -39.39 41.18 24.05
N ALA A 197 -39.10 42.11 23.13
CA ALA A 197 -38.97 41.81 21.71
C ALA A 197 -37.85 40.80 21.42
N VAL A 198 -36.67 40.96 22.05
CA VAL A 198 -35.55 40.03 21.92
C VAL A 198 -35.92 38.65 22.46
N HIS A 199 -36.59 38.56 23.61
CA HIS A 199 -37.04 37.29 24.17
C HIS A 199 -38.02 36.57 23.24
N ILE A 200 -39.00 37.27 22.66
CA ILE A 200 -39.95 36.66 21.71
C ILE A 200 -39.23 36.12 20.48
N VAL A 201 -38.31 36.89 19.89
CA VAL A 201 -37.51 36.43 18.74
C VAL A 201 -36.68 35.21 19.10
N ALA A 202 -36.00 35.22 20.26
CA ALA A 202 -35.21 34.11 20.74
C ALA A 202 -36.06 32.85 20.98
N ILE A 203 -37.24 32.99 21.61
CA ILE A 203 -38.19 31.89 21.85
C ILE A 203 -38.63 31.28 20.51
N VAL A 204 -39.06 32.10 19.54
CA VAL A 204 -39.49 31.63 18.22
C VAL A 204 -38.36 30.88 17.50
N LEU A 205 -37.14 31.42 17.52
CA LEU A 205 -35.97 30.76 16.92
C LEU A 205 -35.64 29.43 17.60
N LEU A 206 -35.66 29.39 18.94
CA LEU A 206 -35.39 28.16 19.70
C LEU A 206 -36.47 27.10 19.45
N VAL A 207 -37.74 27.48 19.38
CA VAL A 207 -38.85 26.57 19.08
C VAL A 207 -38.73 26.03 17.65
N LEU A 208 -38.44 26.88 16.66
CA LEU A 208 -38.25 26.45 15.27
C LEU A 208 -37.02 25.53 15.11
N ALA A 209 -35.99 25.74 15.93
CA ALA A 209 -34.77 24.94 15.93
C ALA A 209 -34.85 23.68 16.82
N TYR A 210 -36.00 23.32 17.40
CA TYR A 210 -36.09 22.21 18.36
C TYR A 210 -35.55 20.87 17.82
N ARG A 211 -35.66 20.63 16.50
CA ARG A 211 -35.15 19.40 15.85
C ARG A 211 -33.64 19.34 15.77
N GLU A 212 -32.95 20.47 15.88
CA GLU A 212 -31.48 20.55 15.87
C GLU A 212 -30.86 20.15 17.20
N PHE A 213 -31.63 20.24 18.29
CA PHE A 213 -31.26 19.75 19.61
C PHE A 213 -31.71 18.29 19.72
N TRP A 214 -30.96 17.38 19.12
CA TRP A 214 -31.30 15.95 19.10
C TRP A 214 -30.55 15.11 20.13
N ALA A 215 -29.48 15.64 20.74
CA ALA A 215 -28.59 14.83 21.58
C ALA A 215 -29.32 14.41 22.86
N LYS A 216 -29.36 13.09 23.08
CA LYS A 216 -29.98 12.48 24.25
C LYS A 216 -29.05 12.63 25.47
N VAL A 217 -29.66 12.97 26.61
CA VAL A 217 -29.00 12.99 27.92
C VAL A 217 -29.34 11.69 28.64
N ARG A 218 -28.54 11.29 29.64
CA ARG A 218 -28.78 10.08 30.42
C ARG A 218 -30.21 10.06 30.98
N LYS A 219 -30.91 8.92 30.84
CA LYS A 219 -32.23 8.74 31.47
C LYS A 219 -32.12 9.00 32.99
N GLY A 220 -33.01 9.83 33.52
CA GLY A 220 -33.00 10.23 34.92
C GLY A 220 -31.93 11.25 35.31
N ALA A 221 -31.24 11.90 34.36
CA ALA A 221 -30.23 12.93 34.65
C ALA A 221 -30.81 14.09 35.48
N LEU A 222 -32.05 14.51 35.20
CA LEU A 222 -32.74 15.55 35.96
C LEU A 222 -32.88 15.17 37.45
N VAL A 223 -33.36 13.95 37.71
CA VAL A 223 -33.55 13.42 39.07
C VAL A 223 -32.20 13.29 39.79
N LYS A 224 -31.17 12.81 39.10
CA LYS A 224 -29.82 12.70 39.67
C LYS A 224 -29.20 14.06 39.95
N ALA A 225 -29.36 15.03 39.06
CA ALA A 225 -28.87 16.39 39.25
C ALA A 225 -29.58 17.06 40.44
N ALA A 226 -30.91 16.90 40.55
CA ALA A 226 -31.68 17.37 41.69
C ALA A 226 -31.22 16.69 42.99
N ALA A 227 -31.00 15.37 42.98
CA ALA A 227 -30.50 14.65 44.14
C ALA A 227 -29.08 15.11 44.54
N VAL A 228 -28.21 15.40 43.57
CA VAL A 228 -26.86 15.92 43.81
C VAL A 228 -26.89 17.35 44.36
N LEU A 229 -27.80 18.19 43.86
CA LEU A 229 -28.02 19.53 44.38
C LEU A 229 -28.48 19.47 45.83
N VAL A 230 -29.57 18.73 46.10
CA VAL A 230 -30.13 18.56 47.46
C VAL A 230 -29.11 17.95 48.41
N ALA A 231 -28.39 16.90 48.00
CA ALA A 231 -27.36 16.30 48.85
C ALA A 231 -26.19 17.24 49.10
N GLY A 232 -25.76 17.99 48.08
CA GLY A 232 -24.71 19.00 48.19
C GLY A 232 -25.09 20.12 49.13
N ASP A 233 -26.31 20.63 49.03
CA ASP A 233 -26.86 21.67 49.90
C ASP A 233 -27.00 21.15 51.34
N VAL A 234 -27.52 19.93 51.55
CA VAL A 234 -27.63 19.33 52.89
C VAL A 234 -26.26 19.17 53.54
N VAL A 235 -25.26 18.65 52.82
CA VAL A 235 -23.89 18.54 53.34
C VAL A 235 -23.31 19.93 53.61
N GLY A 236 -23.51 20.87 52.69
CA GLY A 236 -23.10 22.26 52.86
C GLY A 236 -23.69 22.90 54.09
N ILE A 237 -24.99 22.71 54.34
CA ILE A 237 -25.72 23.21 55.51
C ILE A 237 -25.19 22.57 56.78
N LEU A 238 -25.02 21.24 56.83
CA LEU A 238 -24.54 20.54 58.03
C LEU A 238 -23.12 20.96 58.41
N VAL A 239 -22.20 21.04 57.43
CA VAL A 239 -20.82 21.46 57.65
C VAL A 239 -20.78 22.94 58.06
N SER A 240 -21.53 23.79 57.36
CA SER A 240 -21.60 25.22 57.67
C SER A 240 -22.21 25.46 59.05
N TRP A 241 -23.24 24.71 59.43
CA TRP A 241 -23.85 24.77 60.76
C TRP A 241 -22.87 24.33 61.84
N GLY A 242 -22.12 23.24 61.62
CA GLY A 242 -21.04 22.83 62.52
C GLY A 242 -19.95 23.89 62.68
N LEU A 243 -19.59 24.58 61.59
CA LEU A 243 -18.63 25.70 61.63
C LEU A 243 -19.18 26.90 62.40
N VAL A 244 -20.47 27.23 62.25
CA VAL A 244 -21.13 28.30 63.04
C VAL A 244 -21.25 27.90 64.51
N GLU A 245 -21.47 26.63 64.84
CA GLU A 245 -21.47 26.18 66.24
C GLU A 245 -20.08 26.31 66.90
N LEU A 246 -19.02 26.01 66.15
CA LEU A 246 -17.64 26.16 66.63
C LEU A 246 -17.19 27.64 66.68
N PHE A 247 -17.68 28.47 65.77
CA PHE A 247 -17.28 29.87 65.61
C PHE A 247 -18.49 30.79 65.40
N PRO A 248 -19.37 30.96 66.41
CA PRO A 248 -20.67 31.62 66.25
C PRO A 248 -20.58 33.13 66.00
N GLY A 249 -19.45 33.77 66.33
CA GLY A 249 -19.32 35.23 66.24
C GLY A 249 -20.39 35.93 67.08
N THR A 250 -21.14 36.84 66.48
CA THR A 250 -22.25 37.58 67.13
C THR A 250 -23.63 36.99 66.83
N LEU A 251 -23.70 35.85 66.12
CA LEU A 251 -24.96 35.28 65.62
C LEU A 251 -25.73 34.57 66.74
N ALA A 252 -26.97 35.00 66.98
CA ALA A 252 -27.86 34.42 67.98
C ALA A 252 -28.11 32.93 67.71
N ARG A 253 -28.18 32.11 68.78
CA ARG A 253 -28.31 30.64 68.67
C ARG A 253 -29.51 30.20 67.84
N GLN A 254 -30.62 30.93 67.92
CA GLN A 254 -31.85 30.68 67.16
C GLN A 254 -31.72 30.96 65.66
N ASP A 255 -30.80 31.85 65.27
CA ASP A 255 -30.64 32.29 63.88
C ASP A 255 -29.54 31.50 63.13
N ARG A 256 -28.74 30.70 63.84
CA ARG A 256 -27.58 29.98 63.28
C ARG A 256 -27.96 29.09 62.10
N LEU A 257 -28.97 28.22 62.27
CA LEU A 257 -29.41 27.31 61.22
C LEU A 257 -30.13 28.05 60.08
N PRO A 258 -31.14 28.90 60.34
CA PRO A 258 -31.78 29.71 59.30
C PRO A 258 -30.79 30.54 58.46
N TYR A 259 -29.80 31.16 59.10
CA TYR A 259 -28.76 31.94 58.42
C TYR A 259 -27.91 31.07 57.49
N VAL A 260 -27.46 29.91 57.97
CA VAL A 260 -26.68 28.96 57.18
C VAL A 260 -27.48 28.45 55.99
N VAL A 261 -28.76 28.09 56.18
CA VAL A 261 -29.64 27.64 55.10
C VAL A 261 -29.77 28.72 54.02
N ASN A 262 -30.05 29.97 54.41
CA ASN A 262 -30.18 31.09 53.48
C ASN A 262 -28.89 31.32 52.67
N ARG A 263 -27.72 31.15 53.30
CA ARG A 263 -26.43 31.43 52.66
C ARG A 263 -25.90 30.29 51.79
N VAL A 264 -26.17 29.04 52.15
CA VAL A 264 -25.76 27.85 51.37
C VAL A 264 -26.66 27.67 50.15
N VAL A 265 -27.98 27.76 50.30
CA VAL A 265 -28.93 27.54 49.18
C VAL A 265 -28.86 28.68 48.14
N GLY A 266 -28.23 29.81 48.48
CA GLY A 266 -27.63 30.71 47.51
C GLY A 266 -28.59 31.59 46.70
N PHE A 267 -29.88 31.57 47.01
CA PHE A 267 -30.91 32.37 46.33
C PHE A 267 -31.36 33.63 47.10
N ALA A 268 -30.70 34.00 48.20
CA ALA A 268 -31.09 35.17 49.01
C ALA A 268 -32.60 35.20 49.30
N LEU A 269 -33.16 34.07 49.72
CA LEU A 269 -34.60 33.92 50.02
C LEU A 269 -35.06 34.87 51.14
N ALA A 270 -34.12 35.30 51.98
CA ALA A 270 -34.33 36.21 53.10
C ALA A 270 -33.27 37.30 53.09
N ASP A 271 -33.73 38.55 53.28
CA ASP A 271 -32.90 39.72 53.52
C ASP A 271 -31.89 39.46 54.66
N PRO A 272 -30.59 39.78 54.50
CA PRO A 272 -29.60 39.71 55.58
C PRO A 272 -30.03 40.37 56.89
N ASP A 273 -30.95 41.34 56.82
CA ASP A 273 -31.46 42.07 57.98
C ASP A 273 -32.44 41.27 58.85
N LEU A 274 -32.85 40.07 58.41
CA LEU A 274 -33.71 39.15 59.17
C LEU A 274 -32.98 38.36 60.27
N PHE A 275 -31.66 38.46 60.39
CA PHE A 275 -30.86 37.66 61.32
C PHE A 275 -30.14 38.55 62.35
N THR A 276 -30.22 38.19 63.63
CA THR A 276 -29.59 38.95 64.71
C THR A 276 -28.14 38.53 64.91
N GLY A 277 -27.24 39.34 64.34
CA GLY A 277 -25.79 39.17 64.40
C GLY A 277 -25.17 38.70 63.08
N ARG A 278 -23.84 38.68 63.03
CA ARG A 278 -23.08 38.26 61.84
C ARG A 278 -21.98 37.27 62.23
N PRO A 279 -21.84 36.15 61.51
CA PRO A 279 -20.68 35.29 61.65
C PRO A 279 -19.44 35.96 61.02
N HIS A 280 -18.26 35.40 61.27
CA HIS A 280 -17.01 35.90 60.71
C HIS A 280 -17.06 35.96 59.18
N VAL A 281 -16.51 37.01 58.55
CA VAL A 281 -16.58 37.25 57.09
C VAL A 281 -16.06 36.04 56.28
N PHE A 282 -15.05 35.34 56.80
CA PHE A 282 -14.51 34.12 56.20
C PHE A 282 -15.54 32.97 56.10
N LEU A 283 -16.38 32.81 57.13
CA LEU A 283 -17.44 31.79 57.14
C LEU A 283 -18.50 32.08 56.07
N ASN A 284 -18.85 33.36 55.88
CA ASN A 284 -19.79 33.76 54.83
C ASN A 284 -19.32 33.39 53.41
N ALA A 285 -18.01 33.43 53.15
CA ALA A 285 -17.45 33.00 51.88
C ALA A 285 -17.51 31.46 51.72
N ILE A 286 -17.26 30.72 52.81
CA ILE A 286 -17.35 29.26 52.83
C ILE A 286 -18.78 28.78 52.56
N PHE A 287 -19.79 29.41 53.16
CA PHE A 287 -21.18 28.98 53.01
C PHE A 287 -21.65 29.14 51.56
N GLY A 288 -21.33 30.28 50.94
CA GLY A 288 -21.61 30.51 49.52
C GLY A 288 -20.81 29.58 48.59
N LEU A 289 -19.59 29.17 48.99
CA LEU A 289 -18.78 28.20 48.24
C LEU A 289 -19.44 26.81 48.22
N PHE A 290 -20.05 26.36 49.31
CA PHE A 290 -20.75 25.07 49.32
C PHE A 290 -21.95 25.05 48.36
N GLY A 291 -22.77 26.10 48.38
CA GLY A 291 -23.87 26.25 47.41
C GLY A 291 -23.38 26.30 45.97
N ALA A 292 -22.31 27.06 45.72
CA ALA A 292 -21.67 27.12 44.42
C ALA A 292 -21.18 25.74 43.93
N LEU A 293 -20.53 24.97 44.80
CA LEU A 293 -20.06 23.62 44.48
C LEU A 293 -21.21 22.66 44.22
N ALA A 294 -22.27 22.70 45.04
CA ALA A 294 -23.46 21.89 44.85
C ALA A 294 -24.12 22.16 43.48
N LEU A 295 -24.26 23.45 43.12
CA LEU A 295 -24.80 23.88 41.84
C LEU A 295 -23.92 23.45 40.65
N ILE A 296 -22.60 23.63 40.74
CA ILE A 296 -21.65 23.20 39.69
C ILE A 296 -21.74 21.68 39.50
N MET A 297 -21.73 20.90 40.59
CA MET A 297 -21.81 19.44 40.55
C MET A 297 -23.14 18.96 39.97
N ALA A 298 -24.26 19.57 40.39
CA ALA A 298 -25.57 19.29 39.85
C ALA A 298 -25.63 19.58 38.34
N THR A 299 -25.05 20.69 37.90
CA THR A 299 -24.98 21.09 36.49
C THR A 299 -24.11 20.13 35.65
N ILE A 300 -22.97 19.70 36.20
CA ILE A 300 -22.13 18.67 35.58
C ILE A 300 -22.93 17.38 35.38
N VAL A 301 -23.64 16.92 36.43
CA VAL A 301 -24.46 15.70 36.38
C VAL A 301 -25.61 15.85 35.39
N LEU A 302 -26.24 17.02 35.34
CA LEU A 302 -27.34 17.34 34.43
C LEU A 302 -26.91 17.26 32.96
N PHE A 303 -25.71 17.75 32.66
CA PHE A 303 -25.16 17.73 31.30
C PHE A 303 -24.22 16.55 31.03
N GLN A 304 -24.10 15.56 31.93
CA GLN A 304 -23.31 14.38 31.63
C GLN A 304 -23.92 13.60 30.45
N SER A 305 -23.15 13.48 29.37
CA SER A 305 -23.50 12.61 28.24
C SER A 305 -23.59 11.16 28.71
N GLN A 306 -24.49 10.40 28.10
CA GLN A 306 -24.68 8.99 28.45
C GLN A 306 -23.35 8.23 28.20
N ARG A 307 -22.91 7.46 29.21
CA ARG A 307 -21.83 6.47 29.01
C ARG A 307 -22.40 5.31 28.21
N ALA A 308 -21.58 4.74 27.32
CA ALA A 308 -21.91 3.44 26.75
C ALA A 308 -21.85 2.40 27.88
N GLU A 309 -23.00 1.81 28.23
CA GLU A 309 -23.08 0.73 29.24
C GLU A 309 -22.89 -0.66 28.60
N ASN A 310 -22.86 -0.77 27.27
CA ASN A 310 -22.71 -2.05 26.57
C ASN A 310 -21.25 -2.33 26.19
N ALA A 311 -20.62 -3.29 26.85
CA ALA A 311 -19.46 -4.00 26.30
C ALA A 311 -19.89 -4.99 25.20
N LEU A 312 -18.91 -5.58 24.51
CA LEU A 312 -19.11 -6.70 23.60
C LEU A 312 -19.89 -7.84 24.27
N THR A 313 -20.91 -8.36 23.58
CA THR A 313 -21.50 -9.66 23.91
C THR A 313 -20.67 -10.80 23.31
N GLY A 314 -20.89 -12.05 23.74
CA GLY A 314 -20.21 -13.20 23.12
C GLY A 314 -20.53 -13.35 21.63
N GLU A 315 -21.79 -13.13 21.23
CA GLU A 315 -22.18 -13.14 19.81
C GLU A 315 -21.47 -12.04 19.00
N ASP A 316 -21.29 -10.85 19.59
CA ASP A 316 -20.55 -9.76 18.96
C ASP A 316 -19.06 -10.12 18.80
N GLU A 317 -18.43 -10.71 19.83
CA GLU A 317 -17.03 -11.18 19.78
C GLU A 317 -16.86 -12.28 18.72
N SER A 318 -17.80 -13.24 18.67
CA SER A 318 -17.83 -14.30 17.65
C SER A 318 -17.91 -13.71 16.23
N ALA A 319 -18.81 -12.75 15.99
CA ALA A 319 -18.94 -12.10 14.69
C ALA A 319 -17.67 -11.34 14.28
N ILE A 320 -17.03 -10.61 15.20
CA ILE A 320 -15.75 -9.93 14.93
C ILE A 320 -14.66 -10.93 14.58
N ARG A 321 -14.55 -12.04 15.31
CA ARG A 321 -13.56 -13.10 15.02
C ARG A 321 -13.79 -13.72 13.65
N GLY A 322 -15.04 -13.97 13.26
CA GLY A 322 -15.35 -14.44 11.90
C GLY A 322 -14.94 -13.43 10.82
N LEU A 323 -15.14 -12.12 11.06
CA LEU A 323 -14.64 -11.08 10.15
C LEU A 323 -13.10 -11.01 10.11
N LEU A 324 -12.41 -11.23 11.24
CA LEU A 324 -10.95 -11.30 11.30
C LEU A 324 -10.39 -12.55 10.63
N GLU A 325 -11.06 -13.68 10.68
CA GLU A 325 -10.63 -14.89 9.98
C GLU A 325 -10.71 -14.69 8.47
N LEU A 326 -11.78 -14.05 7.98
CA LEU A 326 -11.98 -13.79 6.55
C LEU A 326 -11.14 -12.61 6.01
N TYR A 327 -10.96 -11.54 6.80
CA TYR A 327 -10.40 -10.26 6.34
C TYR A 327 -9.27 -9.69 7.22
N GLY A 328 -8.89 -10.36 8.31
CA GLY A 328 -7.92 -9.87 9.30
C GLY A 328 -6.47 -9.79 8.81
N LYS A 329 -6.17 -10.22 7.58
CA LYS A 329 -4.86 -10.02 6.95
C LYS A 329 -4.55 -8.54 6.65
N ASN A 330 -5.56 -7.68 6.65
CA ASN A 330 -5.46 -6.30 6.18
C ASN A 330 -4.85 -5.35 7.21
N ASP A 331 -4.97 -5.64 8.51
CA ASP A 331 -4.50 -4.75 9.58
C ASP A 331 -3.94 -5.56 10.76
N SER A 332 -2.70 -5.28 11.15
CA SER A 332 -2.01 -5.90 12.29
C SER A 332 -2.68 -5.58 13.64
N LEU A 333 -3.37 -4.44 13.74
CA LEU A 333 -4.08 -4.04 14.94
C LEU A 333 -5.52 -4.57 15.01
N GLY A 334 -5.98 -5.26 13.95
CA GLY A 334 -7.36 -5.72 13.85
C GLY A 334 -7.78 -6.68 14.97
N TYR A 335 -6.87 -7.54 15.44
CA TYR A 335 -7.18 -8.52 16.48
C TYR A 335 -7.53 -7.88 17.83
N PHE A 336 -6.98 -6.71 18.14
CA PHE A 336 -7.30 -5.94 19.36
C PHE A 336 -8.75 -5.44 19.38
N ALA A 337 -9.50 -5.52 18.28
CA ALA A 337 -10.94 -5.26 18.25
C ALA A 337 -11.74 -6.25 19.12
N THR A 338 -11.20 -7.44 19.41
CA THR A 338 -11.85 -8.48 20.23
C THR A 338 -11.86 -8.18 21.73
N ARG A 339 -11.26 -7.06 22.16
CA ARG A 339 -11.15 -6.69 23.57
C ARG A 339 -12.51 -6.38 24.19
N ARG A 340 -12.86 -7.09 25.27
CA ARG A 340 -14.17 -7.04 25.93
C ARG A 340 -14.53 -5.71 26.61
N ASP A 341 -13.59 -4.78 26.77
CA ASP A 341 -13.89 -3.42 27.27
C ASP A 341 -14.38 -2.45 26.17
N LYS A 342 -14.44 -2.92 24.92
CA LYS A 342 -14.95 -2.19 23.76
C LYS A 342 -16.43 -2.49 23.52
N SER A 343 -17.10 -1.54 22.90
CA SER A 343 -18.40 -1.71 22.25
C SER A 343 -18.18 -1.87 20.74
N VAL A 344 -19.19 -2.32 20.00
CA VAL A 344 -19.13 -2.45 18.53
C VAL A 344 -20.35 -1.88 17.85
N VAL A 345 -20.17 -1.38 16.62
CA VAL A 345 -21.24 -1.07 15.68
C VAL A 345 -20.96 -1.77 14.35
N PHE A 346 -21.95 -2.49 13.84
CA PHE A 346 -21.85 -3.21 12.56
C PHE A 346 -22.44 -2.40 11.41
N ALA A 347 -21.88 -2.58 10.21
CA ALA A 347 -22.58 -2.22 8.98
C ALA A 347 -23.92 -2.96 8.89
N GLN A 348 -24.93 -2.36 8.25
CA GLN A 348 -26.23 -3.00 8.06
C GLN A 348 -26.13 -4.36 7.34
N SER A 349 -25.11 -4.53 6.51
CA SER A 349 -24.80 -5.79 5.82
C SER A 349 -24.18 -6.87 6.71
N GLY A 350 -23.70 -6.53 7.91
CA GLY A 350 -22.95 -7.44 8.80
C GLY A 350 -21.53 -7.77 8.32
N ARG A 351 -21.08 -7.19 7.19
CA ARG A 351 -19.78 -7.49 6.55
C ARG A 351 -18.61 -6.65 7.05
N ALA A 352 -18.90 -5.62 7.85
CA ALA A 352 -17.89 -4.79 8.48
C ALA A 352 -18.36 -4.28 9.85
N ALA A 353 -17.43 -3.95 10.73
CA ALA A 353 -17.70 -3.48 12.08
C ALA A 353 -16.65 -2.46 12.55
N ILE A 354 -17.04 -1.55 13.44
CA ILE A 354 -16.14 -0.62 14.13
C ILE A 354 -16.27 -0.84 15.63
N THR A 355 -15.14 -1.14 16.28
CA THR A 355 -15.07 -1.24 17.74
C THR A 355 -14.65 0.09 18.34
N TYR A 356 -15.33 0.52 19.39
CA TYR A 356 -15.13 1.83 20.01
C TYR A 356 -15.31 1.79 21.52
N ARG A 357 -14.86 2.84 22.21
CA ARG A 357 -15.11 3.08 23.63
C ARG A 357 -15.41 4.56 23.86
N VAL A 358 -16.27 4.87 24.82
CA VAL A 358 -16.69 6.25 25.10
C VAL A 358 -16.03 6.77 26.37
N GLU A 359 -15.16 7.78 26.22
CA GLU A 359 -14.45 8.43 27.31
C GLU A 359 -14.63 9.95 27.26
N ILE A 360 -15.09 10.56 28.37
CA ILE A 360 -15.35 12.02 28.49
C ILE A 360 -16.18 12.58 27.30
N GLY A 361 -17.15 11.80 26.82
CA GLY A 361 -18.02 12.18 25.69
C GLY A 361 -17.32 12.20 24.33
N VAL A 362 -16.16 11.55 24.20
CA VAL A 362 -15.51 11.20 22.94
C VAL A 362 -15.78 9.72 22.68
N CYS A 363 -16.28 9.39 21.49
CA CYS A 363 -16.42 8.02 21.01
C CYS A 363 -15.14 7.68 20.26
N LEU A 364 -14.25 6.92 20.89
CA LEU A 364 -12.92 6.59 20.40
C LEU A 364 -12.95 5.22 19.70
N ALA A 365 -12.79 5.19 18.38
CA ALA A 365 -12.59 3.96 17.62
C ALA A 365 -11.10 3.55 17.61
N SER A 366 -10.84 2.25 17.63
CA SER A 366 -9.47 1.70 17.56
C SER A 366 -9.19 1.08 16.20
N GLY A 367 -8.17 1.58 15.50
CA GLY A 367 -7.70 1.01 14.24
C GLY A 367 -8.65 1.22 13.05
N ASP A 368 -8.55 0.31 12.08
CA ASP A 368 -9.42 0.28 10.91
C ASP A 368 -10.77 -0.40 11.21
N PRO A 369 -11.81 -0.14 10.40
CA PRO A 369 -13.00 -1.00 10.41
C PRO A 369 -12.61 -2.46 10.11
N ILE A 370 -13.18 -3.40 10.86
CA ILE A 370 -12.94 -4.84 10.71
C ILE A 370 -13.90 -5.40 9.65
N GLY A 371 -13.42 -6.27 8.76
CA GLY A 371 -14.23 -6.93 7.74
C GLY A 371 -13.94 -6.46 6.32
N ASP A 372 -14.91 -6.62 5.41
CA ASP A 372 -14.75 -6.31 3.99
C ASP A 372 -14.57 -4.81 3.76
N PRO A 373 -13.45 -4.35 3.15
CA PRO A 373 -13.23 -2.95 2.81
C PRO A 373 -14.36 -2.28 2.03
N ARG A 374 -15.11 -3.04 1.23
CA ARG A 374 -16.27 -2.54 0.47
C ARG A 374 -17.45 -2.14 1.37
N ALA A 375 -17.53 -2.69 2.57
CA ALA A 375 -18.57 -2.40 3.55
C ALA A 375 -18.12 -1.40 4.63
N TRP A 376 -16.85 -0.97 4.64
CA TRP A 376 -16.33 0.00 5.60
C TRP A 376 -17.10 1.33 5.61
N PRO A 377 -17.47 1.94 4.46
CA PRO A 377 -18.26 3.18 4.47
C PRO A 377 -19.58 3.04 5.24
N GLN A 378 -20.27 1.89 5.10
CA GLN A 378 -21.52 1.62 5.82
C GLN A 378 -21.30 1.50 7.33
N ALA A 379 -20.18 0.90 7.76
CA ALA A 379 -19.83 0.80 9.18
C ALA A 379 -19.48 2.18 9.76
N VAL A 380 -18.72 3.00 9.01
CA VAL A 380 -18.37 4.37 9.40
C VAL A 380 -19.61 5.25 9.51
N ASP A 381 -20.54 5.17 8.55
CA ASP A 381 -21.81 5.90 8.59
C ASP A 381 -22.65 5.50 9.80
N ALA A 382 -22.75 4.20 10.10
CA ALA A 382 -23.46 3.70 11.28
C ALA A 382 -22.83 4.22 12.57
N TRP A 383 -21.50 4.22 12.66
CA TRP A 383 -20.76 4.74 13.80
C TRP A 383 -20.90 6.26 14.00
N LEU A 384 -20.84 7.04 12.92
CA LEU A 384 -21.07 8.49 12.98
C LEU A 384 -22.52 8.81 13.37
N GLY A 385 -23.49 8.05 12.86
CA GLY A 385 -24.90 8.16 13.28
C GLY A 385 -25.11 7.86 14.77
N LEU A 386 -24.34 6.92 15.31
CA LEU A 386 -24.32 6.62 16.75
C LEU A 386 -23.72 7.78 17.56
N CYS A 387 -22.58 8.32 17.12
CA CYS A 387 -21.95 9.48 17.75
C CYS A 387 -22.90 10.69 17.78
N GLN A 388 -23.61 10.93 16.68
CA GLN A 388 -24.67 11.93 16.63
C GLN A 388 -25.77 11.60 17.65
N THR A 389 -26.36 10.41 17.67
CA THR A 389 -27.49 10.11 18.58
C THR A 389 -27.24 10.51 20.06
N TYR A 390 -26.01 10.35 20.56
CA TYR A 390 -25.63 10.65 21.94
C TYR A 390 -24.83 11.95 22.13
N GLY A 391 -24.55 12.69 21.06
CA GLY A 391 -23.73 13.90 21.09
C GLY A 391 -22.28 13.63 21.52
N TRP A 392 -21.72 12.50 21.09
CA TRP A 392 -20.32 12.15 21.31
C TRP A 392 -19.46 12.72 20.18
N ALA A 393 -18.26 13.22 20.53
CA ALA A 393 -17.27 13.62 19.56
C ALA A 393 -16.60 12.37 18.96
N PRO A 394 -16.60 12.16 17.63
CA PRO A 394 -15.92 11.03 17.02
C PRO A 394 -14.40 11.23 17.05
N GLY A 395 -13.66 10.19 17.43
CA GLY A 395 -12.21 10.14 17.34
C GLY A 395 -11.75 8.73 16.94
N VAL A 396 -10.70 8.62 16.14
CA VAL A 396 -10.09 7.35 15.74
C VAL A 396 -8.62 7.39 16.11
N MET A 397 -8.10 6.28 16.63
CA MET A 397 -6.69 6.13 16.97
C MET A 397 -6.11 4.88 16.30
N GLY A 398 -4.97 5.03 15.61
CA GLY A 398 -4.22 3.90 15.05
C GLY A 398 -4.71 3.40 13.68
N ALA A 399 -5.46 4.22 12.94
CA ALA A 399 -5.94 3.83 11.61
C ALA A 399 -4.77 3.64 10.64
N SER A 400 -4.81 2.61 9.79
CA SER A 400 -3.90 2.47 8.67
C SER A 400 -4.14 3.58 7.64
N THR A 401 -3.27 3.66 6.63
CA THR A 401 -3.49 4.56 5.50
C THR A 401 -4.85 4.32 4.81
N GLN A 402 -5.28 3.06 4.70
CA GLN A 402 -6.54 2.71 4.04
C GLN A 402 -7.76 3.08 4.91
N GLY A 403 -7.71 2.80 6.21
CA GLY A 403 -8.77 3.21 7.14
C GLY A 403 -8.87 4.73 7.25
N ALA A 404 -7.74 5.43 7.36
CA ALA A 404 -7.70 6.89 7.43
C ALA A 404 -8.34 7.55 6.19
N ARG A 405 -8.12 7.00 4.99
CA ARG A 405 -8.81 7.45 3.78
C ARG A 405 -10.33 7.31 3.89
N THR A 406 -10.80 6.17 4.37
CA THR A 406 -12.23 5.89 4.54
C THR A 406 -12.87 6.85 5.56
N TYR A 407 -12.21 7.09 6.70
CA TYR A 407 -12.64 8.07 7.69
C TYR A 407 -12.66 9.50 7.12
N ARG A 408 -11.69 9.84 6.28
CA ARG A 408 -11.61 11.14 5.61
C ARG A 408 -12.73 11.33 4.59
N GLU A 409 -13.05 10.30 3.82
CA GLU A 409 -14.18 10.30 2.89
C GLU A 409 -15.52 10.49 3.61
N ALA A 410 -15.64 10.02 4.86
CA ALA A 410 -16.80 10.27 5.73
C ALA A 410 -16.79 11.68 6.39
N GLY A 411 -15.74 12.47 6.17
CA GLY A 411 -15.64 13.87 6.60
C GLY A 411 -14.86 14.11 7.89
N LEU A 412 -14.02 13.17 8.33
CA LEU A 412 -13.02 13.41 9.38
C LEU A 412 -11.71 13.94 8.79
N ASN A 413 -10.92 14.63 9.60
CA ASN A 413 -9.54 14.98 9.29
C ASN A 413 -8.62 13.87 9.80
N ALA A 414 -7.49 13.63 9.11
CA ALA A 414 -6.49 12.65 9.51
C ALA A 414 -5.17 13.37 9.84
N LEU A 415 -4.58 13.02 10.98
CA LEU A 415 -3.27 13.47 11.42
C LEU A 415 -2.39 12.24 11.63
N GLU A 416 -1.17 12.28 11.13
CA GLU A 416 -0.19 11.22 11.37
C GLU A 416 0.13 11.16 12.87
N LEU A 417 -0.15 10.00 13.48
CA LEU A 417 0.05 9.76 14.90
C LEU A 417 1.45 9.20 15.17
N GLY A 418 2.02 8.43 14.24
CA GLY A 418 3.34 7.80 14.32
C GLY A 418 3.45 6.61 13.37
N ASP A 419 4.41 5.72 13.61
CA ASP A 419 4.68 4.57 12.74
C ASP A 419 4.70 3.25 13.51
N GLU A 420 4.22 2.20 12.88
CA GLU A 420 4.34 0.81 13.34
C GLU A 420 5.60 0.16 12.76
N ALA A 421 6.32 -0.58 13.61
CA ALA A 421 7.52 -1.31 13.21
C ALA A 421 7.17 -2.74 12.79
N ILE A 422 7.36 -3.09 11.52
CA ILE A 422 7.06 -4.40 10.95
C ILE A 422 8.36 -5.07 10.51
N LEU A 423 8.62 -6.29 11.01
CA LEU A 423 9.70 -7.14 10.53
C LEU A 423 9.18 -8.08 9.45
N ARG A 424 9.87 -8.12 8.31
CA ARG A 424 9.70 -9.17 7.30
C ARG A 424 10.66 -10.30 7.62
N THR A 425 10.11 -11.49 7.84
CA THR A 425 10.92 -12.62 8.33
C THR A 425 11.87 -13.15 7.27
N SER A 426 11.53 -13.02 5.99
CA SER A 426 12.39 -13.35 4.85
C SER A 426 13.64 -12.46 4.73
N GLU A 427 13.59 -11.23 5.25
CA GLU A 427 14.67 -10.25 5.16
C GLU A 427 15.48 -10.14 6.47
N PHE A 428 15.01 -10.77 7.55
CA PHE A 428 15.62 -10.66 8.87
C PHE A 428 16.88 -11.53 8.99
N LYS A 429 18.05 -10.90 9.00
CA LYS A 429 19.36 -11.57 9.13
C LYS A 429 20.15 -11.02 10.31
N LEU A 430 20.77 -11.88 11.11
CA LEU A 430 21.68 -11.46 12.18
C LEU A 430 23.10 -11.16 11.70
N SER A 431 23.49 -11.54 10.47
CA SER A 431 24.87 -11.49 9.97
C SER A 431 25.33 -10.10 9.49
N GLY A 432 24.42 -9.15 9.27
CA GLY A 432 24.74 -7.82 8.73
C GLY A 432 25.57 -6.90 9.67
N PRO A 433 26.30 -5.91 9.11
CA PRO A 433 27.09 -4.95 9.89
C PRO A 433 26.22 -4.11 10.83
N ASP A 434 25.04 -3.67 10.37
CA ASP A 434 24.10 -2.86 11.14
C ASP A 434 23.46 -3.63 12.31
N MET A 435 23.37 -4.96 12.19
CA MET A 435 22.83 -5.86 13.21
C MET A 435 23.85 -6.20 14.31
N ARG A 436 25.04 -5.59 14.32
CA ARG A 436 26.10 -5.84 15.32
C ARG A 436 25.61 -5.66 16.76
N GLY A 437 24.82 -4.62 17.02
CA GLY A 437 24.28 -4.34 18.36
C GLY A 437 23.35 -5.45 18.85
N VAL A 438 22.41 -5.89 18.00
CA VAL A 438 21.49 -6.99 18.28
C VAL A 438 22.26 -8.30 18.44
N ARG A 439 23.17 -8.61 17.51
CA ARG A 439 24.00 -9.82 17.54
C ARG A 439 24.82 -9.94 18.83
N GLN A 440 25.40 -8.84 19.33
CA GLN A 440 26.11 -8.81 20.61
C GLN A 440 25.17 -9.06 21.80
N ALA A 441 23.97 -8.48 21.80
CA ALA A 441 22.97 -8.70 22.84
C ALA A 441 22.48 -10.16 22.87
N VAL A 442 22.15 -10.72 21.70
CA VAL A 442 21.78 -12.13 21.51
C VAL A 442 22.89 -13.08 21.99
N THR A 443 24.15 -12.80 21.62
CA THR A 443 25.29 -13.61 22.03
C THR A 443 25.49 -13.56 23.55
N ARG A 444 25.31 -12.40 24.17
CA ARG A 444 25.40 -12.23 25.63
C ARG A 444 24.31 -13.02 26.36
N ALA A 445 23.07 -12.94 25.88
CA ALA A 445 21.94 -13.69 26.41
C ALA A 445 22.17 -15.21 26.32
N ARG A 446 22.64 -15.71 25.16
CA ARG A 446 23.00 -17.12 24.98
C ARG A 446 24.16 -17.56 25.88
N ARG A 447 25.18 -16.71 26.08
CA ARG A 447 26.29 -16.99 27.03
C ARG A 447 25.82 -17.07 28.48
N ALA A 448 24.82 -16.29 28.87
CA ALA A 448 24.16 -16.43 30.17
C ALA A 448 23.39 -17.77 30.30
N GLY A 449 23.23 -18.52 29.20
CA GLY A 449 22.55 -19.81 29.16
C GLY A 449 21.05 -19.71 28.89
N LEU A 450 20.59 -18.57 28.34
CA LEU A 450 19.20 -18.42 27.96
C LEU A 450 18.88 -19.22 26.70
N THR A 451 17.74 -19.89 26.70
CA THR A 451 17.11 -20.53 25.55
C THR A 451 15.72 -19.95 25.31
N VAL A 452 15.18 -20.08 24.09
CA VAL A 452 13.85 -19.56 23.74
C VAL A 452 12.92 -20.72 23.39
N ARG A 453 11.70 -20.66 23.91
CA ARG A 453 10.62 -21.59 23.61
C ARG A 453 9.46 -20.83 22.98
N ILE A 454 8.94 -21.30 21.85
CA ILE A 454 7.82 -20.70 21.12
C ILE A 454 6.68 -21.71 21.06
N ARG A 455 5.48 -21.36 21.52
CA ARG A 455 4.29 -22.23 21.54
C ARG A 455 3.03 -21.41 21.24
N ARG A 456 1.97 -22.04 20.72
CA ARG A 456 0.64 -21.40 20.67
C ARG A 456 -0.07 -21.59 22.00
N HIS A 457 -0.98 -20.68 22.35
CA HIS A 457 -1.74 -20.75 23.59
C HIS A 457 -2.52 -22.08 23.73
N ARG A 458 -3.06 -22.60 22.62
CA ARG A 458 -3.77 -23.90 22.61
C ARG A 458 -2.90 -25.11 22.97
N ASP A 459 -1.58 -24.99 22.86
CA ASP A 459 -0.63 -26.08 23.15
C ASP A 459 -0.12 -26.02 24.61
N ILE A 460 -0.63 -25.09 25.42
CA ILE A 460 -0.22 -24.88 26.81
C ILE A 460 -1.33 -25.42 27.72
N SER A 461 -0.96 -26.29 28.68
CA SER A 461 -1.93 -26.81 29.65
C SER A 461 -2.53 -25.67 30.50
N PRO A 462 -3.77 -25.81 30.99
CA PRO A 462 -4.39 -24.80 31.85
C PRO A 462 -3.55 -24.42 33.09
N GLU A 463 -2.90 -25.40 33.71
CA GLU A 463 -2.00 -25.17 34.86
C GLU A 463 -0.78 -24.34 34.47
N ALA A 464 -0.13 -24.69 33.36
CA ALA A 464 1.04 -23.94 32.87
C ALA A 464 0.68 -22.52 32.39
N MET A 465 -0.54 -22.33 31.87
CA MET A 465 -1.06 -21.01 31.53
C MET A 465 -1.33 -20.18 32.79
N ALA A 466 -1.88 -20.78 33.85
CA ALA A 466 -2.08 -20.10 35.13
C ALA A 466 -0.75 -19.60 35.72
N ASP A 467 0.30 -20.41 35.67
CA ASP A 467 1.65 -20.01 36.08
C ASP A 467 2.20 -18.86 35.21
N THR A 468 1.86 -18.85 33.91
CA THR A 468 2.28 -17.79 32.99
C THR A 468 1.59 -16.47 33.31
N ILE A 469 0.30 -16.51 33.62
CA ILE A 469 -0.49 -15.35 34.07
C ILE A 469 0.08 -14.81 35.39
N ALA A 470 0.36 -15.68 36.37
CA ALA A 470 0.94 -15.27 37.65
C ALA A 470 2.30 -14.58 37.48
N ARG A 471 3.16 -15.07 36.57
CA ARG A 471 4.43 -14.41 36.22
C ARG A 471 4.22 -13.06 35.53
N ALA A 472 3.29 -12.99 34.58
CA ALA A 472 2.98 -11.76 33.85
C ALA A 472 2.50 -10.64 34.79
N ASP A 473 1.68 -10.98 35.79
CA ASP A 473 1.20 -10.08 36.83
C ASP A 473 2.31 -9.68 37.81
N ALA A 474 3.17 -10.61 38.22
CA ALA A 474 4.30 -10.34 39.11
C ALA A 474 5.36 -9.43 38.49
N TRP A 475 5.59 -9.52 37.18
CA TRP A 475 6.56 -8.69 36.44
C TRP A 475 5.99 -7.36 35.94
N ARG A 476 4.81 -6.99 36.43
CA ARG A 476 4.11 -5.78 36.00
C ARG A 476 4.52 -4.57 36.85
N ASP A 477 5.22 -3.62 36.24
CA ASP A 477 5.65 -2.37 36.90
C ASP A 477 4.51 -1.39 37.23
N THR A 478 3.29 -1.62 36.75
CA THR A 478 2.16 -0.68 36.87
C THR A 478 0.87 -1.33 37.32
N GLN A 479 0.11 -0.69 38.22
CA GLN A 479 -1.16 -1.26 38.73
C GLN A 479 -2.27 -1.44 37.68
N THR A 480 -2.19 -0.73 36.55
CA THR A 480 -3.15 -0.83 35.45
C THR A 480 -2.48 -1.39 34.18
N GLU A 481 -3.19 -2.28 33.49
CA GLU A 481 -2.85 -2.67 32.13
C GLU A 481 -3.04 -1.49 31.18
N ARG A 482 -2.02 -1.24 30.36
CA ARG A 482 -1.95 -0.13 29.40
C ARG A 482 -2.26 -0.66 28.00
N GLY A 483 -2.89 0.16 27.17
CA GLY A 483 -3.15 -0.15 25.76
C GLY A 483 -4.64 -0.24 25.45
N PHE A 484 -5.19 0.64 24.60
CA PHE A 484 -6.55 0.56 24.05
C PHE A 484 -6.54 0.09 22.60
N SER A 485 -5.59 0.62 21.82
CA SER A 485 -5.40 0.28 20.41
C SER A 485 -4.38 -0.85 20.17
N MET A 486 -3.58 -1.19 21.19
CA MET A 486 -2.34 -1.96 21.04
C MET A 486 -2.15 -3.10 22.04
N ALA A 487 -3.13 -3.34 22.92
CA ALA A 487 -3.09 -4.43 23.89
C ALA A 487 -4.47 -5.05 24.06
N LEU A 488 -4.51 -6.37 24.16
CA LEU A 488 -5.70 -7.18 24.38
C LEU A 488 -6.14 -7.10 25.84
N GLY A 489 -5.20 -6.90 26.77
CA GLY A 489 -5.48 -6.78 28.21
C GLY A 489 -6.09 -8.05 28.83
N ARG A 490 -5.77 -9.21 28.26
CA ARG A 490 -6.07 -10.55 28.79
C ARG A 490 -5.02 -11.52 28.28
N LEU A 491 -4.70 -12.54 29.07
CA LEU A 491 -3.79 -13.62 28.71
C LEU A 491 -4.43 -14.96 29.10
N GLY A 492 -4.33 -15.98 28.23
CA GLY A 492 -4.83 -17.32 28.51
C GLY A 492 -6.33 -17.54 28.30
N ASP A 493 -7.03 -16.64 27.60
CA ASP A 493 -8.44 -16.86 27.22
C ASP A 493 -8.53 -18.05 26.22
N PRO A 494 -9.43 -19.03 26.45
CA PRO A 494 -9.62 -20.15 25.53
C PRO A 494 -9.93 -19.75 24.08
N ALA A 495 -10.59 -18.61 23.87
CA ALA A 495 -10.89 -18.09 22.53
C ALA A 495 -9.63 -17.55 21.80
N ASP A 496 -8.53 -17.32 22.52
CA ASP A 496 -7.26 -16.79 22.01
C ASP A 496 -6.19 -17.89 21.82
N GLY A 497 -6.61 -19.13 21.54
CA GLY A 497 -5.74 -20.29 21.35
C GLY A 497 -4.66 -20.13 20.26
N ASP A 498 -4.88 -19.23 19.30
CA ASP A 498 -3.98 -18.96 18.18
C ASP A 498 -2.85 -17.97 18.49
N CYS A 499 -2.94 -17.26 19.61
CA CYS A 499 -1.88 -16.38 20.08
C CYS A 499 -0.59 -17.18 20.33
N LEU A 500 0.54 -16.55 20.02
CA LEU A 500 1.87 -17.12 20.18
C LEU A 500 2.53 -16.60 21.45
N LEU A 501 3.06 -17.51 22.25
CA LEU A 501 3.83 -17.22 23.45
C LEU A 501 5.31 -17.55 23.19
N VAL A 502 6.17 -16.54 23.35
CA VAL A 502 7.63 -16.66 23.23
C VAL A 502 8.24 -16.46 24.61
N GLU A 503 8.86 -17.48 25.17
CA GLU A 503 9.43 -17.46 26.53
C GLU A 503 10.95 -17.59 26.48
N ALA A 504 11.67 -16.79 27.27
CA ALA A 504 13.08 -17.03 27.56
C ALA A 504 13.22 -17.83 28.86
N ILE A 505 14.02 -18.89 28.80
CA ILE A 505 14.23 -19.85 29.88
C ILE A 505 15.72 -19.82 30.23
N ASP A 506 16.03 -19.75 31.53
CA ASP A 506 17.40 -19.82 32.02
C ASP A 506 17.94 -21.25 32.14
N ARG A 507 19.16 -21.38 32.69
CA ARG A 507 19.86 -22.67 32.84
C ARG A 507 19.15 -23.61 33.84
N ASP A 508 18.41 -23.05 34.78
CA ASP A 508 17.70 -23.78 35.83
C ASP A 508 16.28 -24.16 35.40
N GLY A 509 15.89 -23.84 34.16
CA GLY A 509 14.57 -24.10 33.62
C GLY A 509 13.51 -23.07 34.00
N SER A 510 13.90 -21.96 34.63
CA SER A 510 12.98 -20.90 35.05
C SER A 510 12.73 -19.91 33.92
N VAL A 511 11.45 -19.52 33.74
CA VAL A 511 11.07 -18.49 32.76
C VAL A 511 11.49 -17.12 33.30
N VAL A 512 12.26 -16.37 32.51
CA VAL A 512 12.78 -15.04 32.89
C VAL A 512 12.21 -13.90 32.07
N ALA A 513 11.55 -14.19 30.94
CA ALA A 513 10.82 -13.21 30.13
C ALA A 513 9.80 -13.89 29.22
N MET A 514 8.80 -13.12 28.75
CA MET A 514 7.76 -13.58 27.83
C MET A 514 7.31 -12.49 26.85
N LEU A 515 7.00 -12.87 25.61
CA LEU A 515 6.20 -12.11 24.65
C LEU A 515 4.92 -12.88 24.36
N SER A 516 3.79 -12.19 24.34
CA SER A 516 2.56 -12.70 23.72
C SER A 516 2.30 -11.94 22.43
N LEU A 517 1.98 -12.67 21.36
CA LEU A 517 1.67 -12.10 20.05
C LEU A 517 0.30 -12.59 19.57
N VAL A 518 -0.54 -11.64 19.17
CA VAL A 518 -1.85 -11.90 18.59
C VAL A 518 -1.76 -12.22 17.09
N PRO A 519 -2.69 -13.00 16.53
CA PRO A 519 -2.75 -13.26 15.09
C PRO A 519 -2.96 -11.99 14.25
N TRP A 520 -2.18 -11.84 13.18
CA TRP A 520 -2.42 -10.90 12.09
C TRP A 520 -2.70 -11.67 10.80
N GLY A 521 -3.98 -12.03 10.62
CA GLY A 521 -4.39 -13.00 9.61
C GLY A 521 -3.78 -14.38 9.86
N THR A 522 -3.55 -15.14 8.79
CA THR A 522 -3.00 -16.52 8.88
C THR A 522 -1.48 -16.59 8.85
N THR A 523 -0.80 -15.50 8.46
CA THR A 523 0.65 -15.48 8.16
C THR A 523 1.40 -14.35 8.86
N GLY A 524 0.76 -13.61 9.74
CA GLY A 524 1.37 -12.52 10.49
C GLY A 524 1.08 -12.62 11.97
N VAL A 525 1.88 -11.94 12.78
CA VAL A 525 1.67 -11.81 14.23
C VAL A 525 1.94 -10.38 14.69
N SER A 526 1.26 -9.93 15.73
CA SER A 526 1.45 -8.59 16.30
C SER A 526 1.72 -8.67 17.80
N LEU A 527 2.71 -7.93 18.29
CA LEU A 527 3.10 -7.93 19.69
C LEU A 527 2.00 -7.33 20.58
N ASP A 528 1.49 -8.12 21.52
CA ASP A 528 0.48 -7.73 22.50
C ASP A 528 1.12 -7.41 23.86
N LEU A 529 1.90 -8.36 24.38
CA LEU A 529 2.48 -8.27 25.71
C LEU A 529 3.99 -8.50 25.66
N MET A 530 4.76 -7.69 26.39
CA MET A 530 6.18 -7.90 26.64
C MET A 530 6.47 -7.75 28.13
N ARG A 531 6.93 -8.82 28.79
CA ARG A 531 7.27 -8.84 30.22
C ARG A 531 8.63 -9.50 30.43
N ARG A 532 9.39 -9.02 31.42
CA ARG A 532 10.66 -9.63 31.83
C ARG A 532 10.82 -9.53 33.34
N SER A 533 11.43 -10.55 33.93
CA SER A 533 11.85 -10.51 35.32
C SER A 533 12.86 -9.38 35.54
N PRO A 534 12.82 -8.68 36.69
CA PRO A 534 13.89 -7.75 37.10
C PRO A 534 15.28 -8.39 37.12
N SER A 535 15.37 -9.72 37.29
CA SER A 535 16.61 -10.49 37.26
C SER A 535 17.05 -10.94 35.86
N SER A 536 16.30 -10.62 34.81
CA SER A 536 16.60 -11.08 33.45
C SER A 536 17.92 -10.49 32.91
N PRO A 537 18.79 -11.31 32.29
CA PRO A 537 20.02 -10.82 31.66
C PRO A 537 19.78 -9.76 30.58
N ASN A 538 20.71 -8.83 30.44
CA ASN A 538 20.69 -7.87 29.32
C ASN A 538 20.80 -8.60 27.97
N GLY A 539 19.91 -8.30 27.04
CA GLY A 539 19.82 -8.96 25.73
C GLY A 539 18.70 -10.00 25.61
N THR A 540 17.94 -10.25 26.68
CA THR A 540 16.87 -11.27 26.70
C THR A 540 15.77 -11.01 25.65
N ILE A 541 15.33 -9.76 25.49
CA ILE A 541 14.28 -9.41 24.51
C ILE A 541 14.82 -9.52 23.08
N GLU A 542 16.06 -9.07 22.84
CA GLU A 542 16.76 -9.19 21.57
C GLU A 542 16.88 -10.65 21.13
N LEU A 543 17.20 -11.54 22.07
CA LEU A 543 17.21 -12.98 21.84
C LEU A 543 15.82 -13.47 21.42
N MET A 544 14.77 -13.16 22.18
CA MET A 544 13.41 -13.63 21.90
C MET A 544 12.85 -13.15 20.56
N VAL A 545 13.04 -11.88 20.21
CA VAL A 545 12.61 -11.33 18.91
C VAL A 545 13.40 -11.95 17.76
N SER A 546 14.71 -12.12 17.92
CA SER A 546 15.56 -12.71 16.89
C SER A 546 15.23 -14.19 16.67
N GLU A 547 15.02 -14.97 17.73
CA GLU A 547 14.61 -16.38 17.62
C GLU A 547 13.23 -16.51 16.97
N LEU A 548 12.28 -15.63 17.31
CA LEU A 548 10.97 -15.63 16.66
C LEU A 548 11.10 -15.37 15.15
N ALA A 549 11.89 -14.37 14.76
CA ALA A 549 12.09 -14.04 13.35
C ALA A 549 12.82 -15.15 12.59
N LEU A 550 13.87 -15.72 13.17
CA LEU A 550 14.67 -16.79 12.55
C LEU A 550 13.92 -18.14 12.45
N ASN A 551 12.97 -18.42 13.35
CA ASN A 551 12.16 -19.64 13.31
C ASN A 551 10.77 -19.42 12.64
N ALA A 552 10.51 -18.22 12.12
CA ALA A 552 9.19 -17.82 11.63
C ALA A 552 8.65 -18.71 10.51
N GLU A 553 9.53 -19.19 9.61
CA GLU A 553 9.16 -20.07 8.50
C GLU A 553 8.52 -21.37 9.01
N SER A 554 9.10 -22.01 10.03
CA SER A 554 8.55 -23.24 10.63
C SER A 554 7.20 -23.03 11.33
N LEU A 555 6.87 -21.77 11.66
CA LEU A 555 5.61 -21.36 12.29
C LEU A 555 4.58 -20.83 11.27
N GLY A 556 4.94 -20.71 9.99
CA GLY A 556 4.11 -20.12 8.93
C GLY A 556 3.97 -18.59 9.01
N ILE A 557 4.94 -17.90 9.63
CA ILE A 557 4.91 -16.45 9.86
C ILE A 557 5.82 -15.73 8.85
N THR A 558 5.26 -14.73 8.17
CA THR A 558 5.95 -13.89 7.18
C THR A 558 6.25 -12.49 7.70
N ARG A 559 5.45 -12.01 8.66
CA ARG A 559 5.47 -10.63 9.15
C ARG A 559 5.23 -10.57 10.65
N ILE A 560 6.03 -9.78 11.36
CA ILE A 560 5.92 -9.58 12.81
C ILE A 560 5.79 -8.07 13.07
N SER A 561 4.68 -7.63 13.65
CA SER A 561 4.56 -6.27 14.17
C SER A 561 5.16 -6.19 15.58
N LEU A 562 6.10 -5.26 15.76
CA LEU A 562 6.69 -4.89 17.05
C LEU A 562 5.99 -3.69 17.70
N ASN A 563 4.72 -3.46 17.33
CA ASN A 563 3.86 -2.42 17.86
C ASN A 563 4.25 -0.99 17.41
N PHE A 564 3.45 -0.01 17.83
CA PHE A 564 3.41 1.36 17.31
C PHE A 564 4.27 2.34 18.14
N ALA A 565 5.07 3.15 17.45
CA ALA A 565 5.86 4.23 18.01
C ALA A 565 5.20 5.59 17.75
N MET A 566 4.55 6.14 18.77
CA MET A 566 3.87 7.45 18.69
C MET A 566 4.86 8.60 18.44
N PHE A 567 4.52 9.48 17.50
CA PHE A 567 5.25 10.70 17.10
C PHE A 567 6.66 10.50 16.54
N ARG A 568 6.96 9.34 15.95
CA ARG A 568 8.29 9.07 15.38
C ARG A 568 8.74 10.10 14.33
N SER A 569 7.86 10.51 13.41
CA SER A 569 8.18 11.53 12.39
C SER A 569 8.59 12.88 13.01
N ALA A 570 8.01 13.26 14.16
CA ALA A 570 8.42 14.46 14.89
C ALA A 570 9.82 14.35 15.52
N PHE A 571 10.24 13.15 15.93
CA PHE A 571 11.61 12.92 16.42
C PHE A 571 12.64 12.93 15.28
N GLU A 572 12.30 12.33 14.13
CA GLU A 572 13.20 12.22 12.97
C GLU A 572 13.37 13.57 12.25
N GLN A 573 12.28 14.27 11.92
CA GLN A 573 12.32 15.61 11.33
C GLN A 573 13.00 16.63 12.24
N GLY A 574 12.83 16.51 13.56
CA GLY A 574 13.50 17.35 14.55
C GLY A 574 14.99 17.02 14.76
N ALA A 575 15.48 15.91 14.21
CA ALA A 575 16.89 15.49 14.26
C ALA A 575 17.65 15.74 12.96
N GLN A 576 16.95 15.97 11.84
CA GLN A 576 17.55 16.28 10.55
C GLN A 576 18.27 17.65 10.55
N LEU A 577 19.39 17.72 9.83
CA LEU A 577 20.07 18.98 9.50
C LEU A 577 19.14 19.83 8.62
N GLY A 578 18.64 20.95 9.15
CA GLY A 578 17.66 21.82 8.48
C GLY A 578 16.33 22.00 9.22
N ALA A 579 16.12 21.29 10.34
CA ALA A 579 14.89 21.41 11.14
C ALA A 579 14.61 22.86 11.59
N GLY A 580 13.45 23.41 11.21
CA GLY A 580 13.01 24.75 11.59
C GLY A 580 12.78 24.94 13.11
N PRO A 581 12.65 26.19 13.61
CA PRO A 581 12.53 26.47 15.04
C PRO A 581 11.36 25.74 15.73
N VAL A 582 10.23 25.63 15.03
CA VAL A 582 9.02 24.96 15.52
C VAL A 582 9.24 23.46 15.68
N ALA A 583 9.89 22.80 14.71
CA ALA A 583 10.19 21.38 14.76
C ALA A 583 11.15 21.04 15.92
N ARG A 584 12.15 21.89 16.19
CA ARG A 584 13.05 21.72 17.36
C ARG A 584 12.33 21.91 18.69
N LEU A 585 11.45 22.91 18.79
CA LEU A 585 10.68 23.17 20.01
C LEU A 585 9.71 22.02 20.30
N TRP A 586 9.06 21.48 19.25
CA TRP A 586 8.19 20.32 19.33
C TRP A 586 8.95 19.06 19.77
N ARG A 587 10.14 18.79 19.21
CA ARG A 587 11.03 17.73 19.69
C ARG A 587 11.42 17.92 21.16
N GLY A 588 11.77 19.15 21.58
CA GLY A 588 12.11 19.46 22.97
C GLY A 588 10.94 19.18 23.93
N LEU A 589 9.72 19.55 23.53
CA LEU A 589 8.50 19.29 24.29
C LEU A 589 8.21 17.79 24.39
N LEU A 590 8.36 17.05 23.29
CA LEU A 590 8.20 15.59 23.27
C LEU A 590 9.27 14.86 24.10
N LEU A 591 10.52 15.34 24.11
CA LEU A 591 11.60 14.82 24.97
C LEU A 591 11.34 15.09 26.46
N PHE A 592 10.68 16.19 26.81
CA PHE A 592 10.24 16.44 28.18
C PHE A 592 9.17 15.42 28.62
N PHE A 593 8.16 15.18 27.77
CA PHE A 593 7.13 14.16 28.04
C PHE A 593 7.65 12.72 27.95
N SER A 594 8.73 12.45 27.19
CA SER A 594 9.32 11.11 27.08
C SER A 594 9.84 10.59 28.42
N ARG A 595 10.18 11.47 29.37
CA ARG A 595 10.54 11.11 30.75
C ARG A 595 9.41 10.40 31.49
N TRP A 596 8.16 10.62 31.10
CA TRP A 596 6.99 9.96 31.69
C TRP A 596 6.40 8.87 30.77
N TRP A 597 6.52 9.00 29.44
CA TRP A 597 5.78 8.18 28.47
C TRP A 597 6.64 7.21 27.62
N GLN A 598 7.97 7.13 27.84
CA GLN A 598 8.89 6.14 27.22
C GLN A 598 8.92 6.08 25.67
N LEU A 599 8.45 7.12 24.96
CA LEU A 599 8.32 7.12 23.50
C LEU A 599 9.63 6.89 22.73
N GLU A 600 10.72 7.53 23.17
CA GLU A 600 12.02 7.41 22.50
C GLU A 600 12.68 6.04 22.72
N THR A 601 12.50 5.46 23.90
CA THR A 601 13.06 4.15 24.25
C THR A 601 12.44 3.05 23.39
N LEU A 602 11.14 3.13 23.10
CA LEU A 602 10.44 2.20 22.22
C LEU A 602 10.94 2.31 20.78
N TYR A 603 11.03 3.53 20.23
CA TYR A 603 11.56 3.77 18.89
C TYR A 603 12.98 3.20 18.73
N ARG A 604 13.91 3.56 19.64
CA ARG A 604 15.30 3.05 19.59
C ARG A 604 15.36 1.54 19.77
N SER A 605 14.48 0.97 20.58
CA SER A 605 14.40 -0.49 20.76
C SER A 605 13.88 -1.22 19.54
N ASN A 606 13.00 -0.62 18.73
CA ASN A 606 12.51 -1.27 17.52
C ASN A 606 13.46 -1.04 16.33
N MET A 607 14.02 0.16 16.20
CA MET A 607 14.93 0.53 15.11
C MET A 607 16.16 -0.39 15.00
N LYS A 608 16.64 -0.95 16.12
CA LYS A 608 17.79 -1.88 16.13
C LYS A 608 17.56 -3.15 15.30
N TYR A 609 16.32 -3.50 14.99
CA TYR A 609 15.95 -4.67 14.19
C TYR A 609 15.72 -4.34 12.70
N GLN A 610 15.95 -3.08 12.29
CA GLN A 610 15.71 -2.59 10.92
C GLN A 610 14.30 -2.89 10.39
N PRO A 611 13.22 -2.46 11.08
CA PRO A 611 11.86 -2.71 10.63
C PRO A 611 11.46 -1.84 9.44
N ASP A 612 10.50 -2.33 8.66
CA ASP A 612 9.64 -1.51 7.81
C ASP A 612 8.75 -0.66 8.69
N TRP A 613 8.68 0.64 8.40
CA TRP A 613 7.86 1.56 9.16
C TRP A 613 6.60 1.94 8.40
N VAL A 614 5.45 1.65 9.00
CA VAL A 614 4.13 1.88 8.39
C VAL A 614 3.38 2.95 9.16
N PRO A 615 2.94 4.05 8.51
CA PRO A 615 2.30 5.15 9.21
C PRO A 615 0.91 4.78 9.73
N ARG A 616 0.60 5.27 10.93
CA ARG A 616 -0.71 5.18 11.57
C ARG A 616 -1.26 6.58 11.87
N TYR A 617 -2.57 6.73 11.70
CA TYR A 617 -3.24 8.02 11.74
C TYR A 617 -4.25 8.09 12.90
N ALA A 618 -4.40 9.29 13.46
CA ALA A 618 -5.51 9.67 14.28
C ALA A 618 -6.51 10.48 13.46
N CYS A 619 -7.81 10.14 13.55
CA CYS A 619 -8.86 10.86 12.83
C CYS A 619 -9.79 11.61 13.78
N TYR A 620 -10.18 12.84 13.43
CA TYR A 620 -11.04 13.72 14.25
C TYR A 620 -11.90 14.64 13.39
N GLU A 621 -13.04 15.09 13.89
CA GLU A 621 -13.97 15.92 13.11
C GLU A 621 -13.46 17.35 12.90
N ASP A 622 -12.99 18.02 13.95
CA ASP A 622 -12.55 19.43 13.91
C ASP A 622 -11.29 19.60 14.79
N ALA A 623 -10.38 20.48 14.38
CA ALA A 623 -9.15 20.79 15.12
C ALA A 623 -9.42 21.23 16.57
N ARG A 624 -10.58 21.85 16.85
CA ARG A 624 -11.02 22.24 18.20
C ARG A 624 -11.24 21.06 19.15
N LEU A 625 -11.47 19.86 18.60
CA LEU A 625 -11.69 18.64 19.38
C LEU A 625 -10.38 17.90 19.71
N ILE A 626 -9.25 18.24 19.07
CA ILE A 626 -7.97 17.56 19.26
C ILE A 626 -7.58 17.44 20.76
N PRO A 627 -7.66 18.49 21.61
CA PRO A 627 -7.29 18.36 23.02
C PRO A 627 -8.17 17.35 23.76
N ARG A 628 -9.48 17.34 23.44
CA ARG A 628 -10.45 16.46 24.08
C ARG A 628 -10.30 15.01 23.63
N VAL A 629 -10.11 14.79 22.33
CA VAL A 629 -9.78 13.46 21.78
C VAL A 629 -8.46 12.98 22.37
N GLY A 630 -7.45 13.83 22.47
CA GLY A 630 -6.17 13.51 23.11
C GLY A 630 -6.33 13.04 24.55
N VAL A 631 -7.05 13.78 25.40
CA VAL A 631 -7.30 13.37 26.80
C VAL A 631 -8.08 12.04 26.86
N ALA A 632 -9.08 11.86 26.00
CA ALA A 632 -9.84 10.61 25.92
C ALA A 632 -8.95 9.42 25.51
N SER A 633 -8.05 9.61 24.54
CA SER A 633 -7.07 8.61 24.13
C SER A 633 -6.12 8.26 25.27
N VAL A 634 -5.60 9.24 26.00
CA VAL A 634 -4.71 9.02 27.16
C VAL A 634 -5.41 8.21 28.27
N ILE A 635 -6.70 8.46 28.50
CA ILE A 635 -7.50 7.70 29.46
C ILE A 635 -7.74 6.27 28.96
N ALA A 636 -8.13 6.11 27.70
CA ALA A 636 -8.39 4.82 27.08
C ALA A 636 -7.13 3.94 27.08
N GLU A 637 -5.99 4.49 26.68
CA GLU A 637 -4.68 3.83 26.69
C GLU A 637 -4.16 3.53 28.12
N GLY A 638 -4.79 4.10 29.16
CA GLY A 638 -4.46 3.83 30.56
C GLY A 638 -3.35 4.70 31.14
N PHE A 639 -2.91 5.75 30.44
CA PHE A 639 -1.91 6.71 30.92
C PHE A 639 -2.45 7.70 31.96
N LEU A 640 -3.77 7.94 31.98
CA LEU A 640 -4.44 8.78 32.99
C LEU A 640 -5.58 8.00 33.64
N VAL A 641 -5.50 7.82 34.96
CA VAL A 641 -6.56 7.19 35.77
C VAL A 641 -7.32 8.29 36.49
N LEU A 642 -8.62 8.43 36.19
CA LEU A 642 -9.47 9.38 36.91
C LEU A 642 -9.79 8.86 38.31
N PRO A 643 -9.73 9.71 39.36
CA PRO A 643 -10.18 9.32 40.69
C PRO A 643 -11.66 8.89 40.63
N PHE A 644 -12.02 7.84 41.38
CA PHE A 644 -13.35 7.20 41.42
C PHE A 644 -13.75 6.36 40.20
N SER A 645 -12.84 6.08 39.26
CA SER A 645 -13.10 5.15 38.16
C SER A 645 -13.14 3.70 38.63
N ARG A 646 -14.33 3.09 38.70
CA ARG A 646 -14.49 1.64 38.93
C ARG A 646 -14.16 0.85 37.66
N ARG A 647 -12.89 0.47 37.47
CA ARG A 647 -12.43 -0.36 36.32
C ARG A 647 -12.56 -1.87 36.54
N ASP A 648 -12.70 -2.34 37.78
CA ASP A 648 -12.69 -3.78 38.10
C ASP A 648 -14.02 -4.52 37.86
N LYS A 649 -14.93 -3.94 37.07
CA LYS A 649 -16.14 -4.66 36.66
C LYS A 649 -15.89 -5.34 35.33
N VAL A 650 -15.95 -6.67 35.33
CA VAL A 650 -16.06 -7.47 34.09
C VAL A 650 -17.29 -6.97 33.34
N HIS A 651 -17.07 -6.28 32.22
CA HIS A 651 -18.14 -5.74 31.40
C HIS A 651 -18.56 -6.83 30.41
N THR A 652 -19.67 -7.52 30.72
CA THR A 652 -20.39 -8.32 29.73
C THR A 652 -21.51 -7.46 29.16
N GLY A 653 -21.57 -7.33 27.83
CA GLY A 653 -22.67 -6.64 27.17
C GLY A 653 -24.01 -7.29 27.51
N HIS A 654 -25.05 -6.49 27.72
CA HIS A 654 -26.41 -6.99 27.94
C HIS A 654 -27.25 -7.06 26.65
N HIS A 655 -26.80 -6.41 25.57
CA HIS A 655 -27.52 -6.35 24.30
C HIS A 655 -26.56 -6.54 23.11
N PRO A 656 -26.80 -7.53 22.23
CA PRO A 656 -25.99 -7.76 21.05
C PRO A 656 -26.17 -6.61 20.03
N ALA A 657 -25.07 -6.19 19.41
CA ALA A 657 -25.03 -5.18 18.36
C ALA A 657 -25.04 -5.80 16.95
N VAL A 658 -24.76 -7.10 16.84
CA VAL A 658 -24.85 -7.85 15.58
C VAL A 658 -26.21 -7.68 14.88
N PRO A 659 -26.25 -7.57 13.54
CA PRO A 659 -27.50 -7.48 12.81
C PRO A 659 -28.40 -8.70 13.09
N ALA A 660 -29.70 -8.47 13.28
CA ALA A 660 -30.66 -9.54 13.63
C ALA A 660 -30.62 -10.75 12.66
N ARG A 661 -30.36 -10.52 11.37
CA ARG A 661 -30.20 -11.61 10.39
C ARG A 661 -28.99 -12.51 10.67
N LEU A 662 -27.89 -11.92 11.14
CA LEU A 662 -26.69 -12.67 11.47
C LEU A 662 -26.87 -13.45 12.79
N ALA A 663 -27.47 -12.82 13.81
CA ALA A 663 -27.83 -13.50 15.05
C ALA A 663 -28.80 -14.67 14.81
N GLN A 664 -29.81 -14.49 13.95
CA GLN A 664 -30.78 -15.54 13.58
C GLN A 664 -30.19 -16.67 12.72
N SER A 665 -28.96 -16.53 12.20
CA SER A 665 -28.33 -17.58 11.39
C SER A 665 -27.93 -18.81 12.20
N GLY A 666 -27.80 -18.68 13.52
CA GLY A 666 -27.32 -19.74 14.42
C GLY A 666 -25.82 -20.05 14.30
N LEU A 667 -25.07 -19.26 13.51
CA LEU A 667 -23.64 -19.47 13.29
C LEU A 667 -22.74 -18.85 14.37
N LEU A 668 -23.26 -17.91 15.17
CA LEU A 668 -22.50 -17.19 16.18
C LEU A 668 -22.48 -17.96 17.51
N HIS A 669 -21.35 -17.93 18.22
CA HIS A 669 -21.19 -18.61 19.49
C HIS A 669 -21.30 -17.64 20.68
N HIS A 670 -22.06 -18.01 21.70
CA HIS A 670 -22.27 -17.18 22.89
C HIS A 670 -21.04 -17.05 23.81
N ASP A 671 -20.05 -17.92 23.66
CA ASP A 671 -18.79 -17.88 24.40
C ASP A 671 -17.75 -16.94 23.77
N GLY A 672 -18.05 -16.36 22.60
CA GLY A 672 -17.14 -15.48 21.87
C GLY A 672 -16.10 -16.20 21.02
N SER A 673 -16.16 -17.53 20.88
CA SER A 673 -15.31 -18.27 19.96
C SER A 673 -15.65 -17.97 18.50
N ALA A 674 -14.68 -18.16 17.60
CA ALA A 674 -14.86 -17.90 16.16
C ALA A 674 -15.94 -18.83 15.56
N PRO A 675 -16.84 -18.32 14.70
CA PRO A 675 -17.85 -19.12 14.02
C PRO A 675 -17.19 -19.98 12.93
N ASP A 676 -17.81 -21.11 12.59
CA ASP A 676 -17.33 -21.93 11.46
C ASP A 676 -17.60 -21.21 10.13
N VAL A 677 -16.58 -20.52 9.62
CA VAL A 677 -16.64 -19.78 8.34
C VAL A 677 -16.27 -20.64 7.13
N SER A 678 -15.99 -21.94 7.30
CA SER A 678 -15.57 -22.83 6.21
C SER A 678 -16.58 -22.88 5.05
N GLY A 679 -17.88 -22.77 5.35
CA GLY A 679 -18.96 -22.66 4.36
C GLY A 679 -19.29 -21.25 3.87
N LEU A 680 -18.74 -20.20 4.49
CA LEU A 680 -18.99 -18.79 4.17
C LEU A 680 -17.90 -18.16 3.28
N ARG A 681 -16.85 -18.91 2.93
CA ARG A 681 -15.88 -18.49 1.91
C ARG A 681 -16.66 -17.99 0.67
N PRO A 682 -16.34 -16.81 0.12
CA PRO A 682 -17.19 -16.13 -0.86
C PRO A 682 -17.23 -16.79 -2.25
N GLU A 683 -17.04 -18.10 -2.37
CA GLU A 683 -17.09 -18.79 -3.66
C GLU A 683 -18.46 -18.68 -4.34
N ARG A 684 -19.56 -18.58 -3.57
CA ARG A 684 -20.92 -18.67 -4.14
C ARG A 684 -21.48 -17.36 -4.70
N THR A 685 -21.21 -16.21 -4.05
CA THR A 685 -21.65 -14.90 -4.56
C THR A 685 -20.70 -14.35 -5.61
N ASP A 686 -19.39 -14.60 -5.47
CA ASP A 686 -18.42 -14.17 -6.48
C ASP A 686 -18.58 -14.98 -7.79
N ALA A 687 -19.02 -16.24 -7.75
CA ALA A 687 -19.24 -17.03 -8.97
C ALA A 687 -20.48 -16.58 -9.78
N GLU A 688 -21.59 -16.20 -9.12
CA GLU A 688 -22.78 -15.69 -9.81
C GLU A 688 -22.58 -14.26 -10.32
N GLU A 689 -21.93 -13.39 -9.55
CA GLU A 689 -21.51 -12.07 -10.05
C GLU A 689 -20.43 -12.17 -11.14
N ALA A 690 -19.46 -13.07 -11.02
CA ALA A 690 -18.48 -13.29 -12.08
C ALA A 690 -19.14 -13.80 -13.36
N ARG A 691 -20.15 -14.69 -13.25
CA ARG A 691 -20.96 -15.15 -14.39
C ARG A 691 -21.79 -14.03 -15.02
N SER A 692 -22.34 -13.10 -14.24
CA SER A 692 -23.08 -11.94 -14.79
C SER A 692 -22.16 -10.93 -15.47
N ARG A 693 -20.88 -10.90 -15.10
CA ARG A 693 -19.84 -10.09 -15.76
C ARG A 693 -19.26 -10.74 -17.03
N LEU A 694 -19.59 -12.00 -17.35
CA LEU A 694 -19.12 -12.63 -18.58
C LEU A 694 -19.82 -12.02 -19.81
N PRO A 695 -19.09 -11.76 -20.91
CA PRO A 695 -19.71 -11.32 -22.16
C PRO A 695 -20.75 -12.33 -22.68
N GLU A 696 -21.78 -11.84 -23.37
CA GLU A 696 -22.93 -12.65 -23.77
C GLU A 696 -22.58 -13.90 -24.57
N GLN A 697 -21.68 -13.78 -25.55
CA GLN A 697 -21.26 -14.91 -26.37
C GLN A 697 -20.55 -16.00 -25.55
N VAL A 698 -19.82 -15.62 -24.50
CA VAL A 698 -19.18 -16.59 -23.60
C VAL A 698 -20.23 -17.34 -22.79
N ARG A 699 -21.25 -16.63 -22.31
CA ARG A 699 -22.40 -17.22 -21.58
C ARG A 699 -23.16 -18.23 -22.44
N VAL A 700 -23.45 -17.89 -23.70
CA VAL A 700 -24.12 -18.78 -24.66
C VAL A 700 -23.27 -20.01 -24.97
N ARG A 701 -21.97 -19.85 -25.24
CA ARG A 701 -21.05 -20.97 -25.53
C ARG A 701 -20.87 -21.90 -24.33
N LEU A 702 -20.86 -21.36 -23.11
CA LEU A 702 -20.89 -22.16 -21.88
C LEU A 702 -22.20 -22.94 -21.73
N ALA A 703 -23.34 -22.37 -22.12
CA ALA A 703 -24.61 -23.08 -22.13
C ALA A 703 -24.61 -24.22 -23.14
N LYS A 704 -24.10 -24.00 -24.36
CA LYS A 704 -23.89 -25.05 -25.38
C LYS A 704 -22.98 -26.17 -24.87
N LEU A 705 -21.85 -25.82 -24.23
CA LEU A 705 -20.96 -26.81 -23.62
C LEU A 705 -21.69 -27.68 -22.59
N LYS A 706 -22.52 -27.08 -21.73
CA LYS A 706 -23.33 -27.84 -20.76
C LYS A 706 -24.33 -28.78 -21.44
N VAL A 707 -24.90 -28.38 -22.57
CA VAL A 707 -25.80 -29.25 -23.36
C VAL A 707 -25.03 -30.43 -23.94
N LEU A 708 -23.84 -30.21 -24.52
CA LEU A 708 -22.97 -31.27 -25.02
C LEU A 708 -22.64 -32.28 -23.91
N GLN A 709 -22.22 -31.78 -22.74
CA GLN A 709 -21.92 -32.61 -21.57
C GLN A 709 -23.12 -33.43 -21.09
N ARG A 710 -24.33 -32.83 -21.05
CA ARG A 710 -25.57 -33.53 -20.67
C ARG A 710 -25.94 -34.63 -21.66
N ASN A 711 -25.61 -34.44 -22.93
CA ASN A 711 -25.86 -35.42 -23.98
C ASN A 711 -24.75 -36.49 -24.09
N GLY A 712 -23.78 -36.51 -23.17
CA GLY A 712 -22.66 -37.45 -23.17
C GLY A 712 -21.63 -37.19 -24.27
N VAL A 713 -21.66 -36.01 -24.91
CA VAL A 713 -20.67 -35.62 -25.91
C VAL A 713 -19.47 -35.00 -25.21
N ASP A 714 -18.32 -35.66 -25.33
CA ASP A 714 -17.05 -35.09 -24.88
C ASP A 714 -16.62 -33.98 -25.85
N ALA A 715 -16.67 -32.73 -25.39
CA ALA A 715 -16.28 -31.55 -26.17
C ALA A 715 -14.75 -31.32 -26.18
N TYR A 716 -13.99 -32.10 -25.41
CA TYR A 716 -12.53 -32.04 -25.28
C TYR A 716 -11.94 -33.47 -25.22
N PRO A 717 -12.17 -34.30 -26.25
CA PRO A 717 -11.69 -35.67 -26.29
C PRO A 717 -10.16 -35.74 -26.29
N VAL A 718 -9.64 -36.91 -25.93
CA VAL A 718 -8.22 -37.24 -26.13
C VAL A 718 -7.90 -37.17 -27.64
N GLY A 719 -6.79 -36.52 -27.98
CA GLY A 719 -6.41 -36.31 -29.37
C GLY A 719 -6.05 -37.59 -30.11
N CYS A 720 -6.55 -37.72 -31.34
CA CYS A 720 -6.07 -38.69 -32.33
C CYS A 720 -5.48 -37.92 -33.52
N PRO A 721 -4.37 -38.38 -34.13
CA PRO A 721 -3.83 -37.73 -35.32
C PRO A 721 -4.81 -37.87 -36.51
N PRO A 722 -5.11 -36.80 -37.26
CA PRO A 722 -5.84 -36.91 -38.51
C PRO A 722 -4.99 -37.65 -39.55
N SER A 723 -5.63 -38.26 -40.55
CA SER A 723 -4.93 -38.96 -41.64
C SER A 723 -4.09 -38.03 -42.52
N HIS A 724 -4.52 -36.77 -42.68
CA HIS A 724 -3.89 -35.78 -43.55
C HIS A 724 -3.92 -34.40 -42.89
N THR A 725 -2.93 -33.57 -43.21
CA THR A 725 -3.05 -32.11 -43.07
C THR A 725 -3.98 -31.54 -44.14
N VAL A 726 -4.45 -30.31 -43.98
CA VAL A 726 -5.31 -29.64 -44.98
C VAL A 726 -4.60 -29.53 -46.34
N ALA A 727 -3.31 -29.19 -46.37
CA ALA A 727 -2.54 -29.11 -47.60
C ALA A 727 -2.46 -30.49 -48.29
N GLN A 728 -2.13 -31.55 -47.54
CA GLN A 728 -2.10 -32.91 -48.08
C GLN A 728 -3.48 -33.38 -48.57
N ALA A 729 -4.56 -33.00 -47.88
CA ALA A 729 -5.93 -33.34 -48.27
C ALA A 729 -6.35 -32.67 -49.59
N LEU A 730 -5.88 -31.46 -49.88
CA LEU A 730 -6.18 -30.77 -51.13
C LEU A 730 -5.59 -31.52 -52.35
N ASP A 731 -4.45 -32.19 -52.16
CA ASP A 731 -3.73 -32.98 -53.17
C ASP A 731 -4.11 -34.48 -53.17
N ALA A 732 -4.96 -34.93 -52.24
CA ALA A 732 -5.38 -36.32 -52.14
C ALA A 732 -6.33 -36.74 -53.28
N ASP A 733 -6.37 -38.04 -53.58
CA ASP A 733 -7.26 -38.63 -54.58
C ASP A 733 -8.74 -38.55 -54.13
N ASP A 734 -9.65 -38.36 -55.08
CA ASP A 734 -11.09 -38.19 -54.85
C ASP A 734 -11.75 -39.45 -54.27
N GLN A 735 -11.14 -40.63 -54.47
CA GLN A 735 -11.64 -41.91 -53.96
C GLN A 735 -11.15 -42.26 -52.54
N GLN A 736 -10.18 -41.51 -52.01
CA GLN A 736 -9.58 -41.80 -50.73
C GLN A 736 -10.45 -41.25 -49.59
N ASP A 737 -10.76 -42.09 -48.60
CA ASP A 737 -11.33 -41.62 -47.35
C ASP A 737 -10.26 -40.90 -46.54
N ILE A 738 -10.52 -39.64 -46.24
CA ILE A 738 -9.62 -38.77 -45.50
C ILE A 738 -10.29 -38.21 -44.25
N THR A 739 -9.51 -38.11 -43.19
CA THR A 739 -9.82 -37.40 -41.96
C THR A 739 -8.86 -36.23 -41.81
N VAL A 740 -9.41 -35.03 -41.61
CA VAL A 740 -8.68 -33.79 -41.33
C VAL A 740 -9.22 -33.15 -40.06
N ALA A 741 -8.37 -32.41 -39.35
CA ALA A 741 -8.74 -31.69 -38.14
C ALA A 741 -8.29 -30.23 -38.22
N GLY A 742 -9.11 -29.31 -37.70
CA GLY A 742 -8.78 -27.89 -37.75
C GLY A 742 -9.80 -26.99 -37.09
N ARG A 743 -9.57 -25.68 -37.19
CA ARG A 743 -10.44 -24.63 -36.63
C ARG A 743 -11.46 -24.15 -37.63
N ILE A 744 -12.72 -24.04 -37.19
CA ILE A 744 -13.81 -23.49 -38.00
C ILE A 744 -13.74 -21.97 -38.00
N LEU A 745 -13.48 -21.37 -39.16
CA LEU A 745 -13.36 -19.92 -39.32
C LEU A 745 -14.62 -19.26 -39.88
N ARG A 746 -15.41 -20.02 -40.65
CA ARG A 746 -16.65 -19.55 -41.26
C ARG A 746 -17.62 -20.70 -41.42
N ILE A 747 -18.90 -20.41 -41.29
CA ILE A 747 -20.01 -21.33 -41.57
C ILE A 747 -21.02 -20.59 -42.46
N ARG A 748 -21.59 -21.29 -43.44
CA ARG A 748 -22.72 -20.85 -44.27
C ARG A 748 -23.71 -22.01 -44.36
N ASP A 749 -24.89 -21.82 -43.80
CA ASP A 749 -25.93 -22.83 -43.73
C ASP A 749 -27.05 -22.54 -44.75
N PHE A 750 -27.42 -23.54 -45.54
CA PHE A 750 -28.52 -23.52 -46.51
C PHE A 750 -29.61 -24.56 -46.17
N GLY A 751 -29.70 -24.99 -44.91
CA GLY A 751 -30.74 -25.86 -44.35
C GLY A 751 -30.51 -27.36 -44.60
N GLY A 752 -30.30 -27.75 -45.86
CA GLY A 752 -29.96 -29.14 -46.24
C GLY A 752 -28.47 -29.38 -46.47
N VAL A 753 -27.75 -28.32 -46.79
CA VAL A 753 -26.33 -28.31 -47.14
C VAL A 753 -25.65 -27.18 -46.39
N LEU A 754 -24.53 -27.48 -45.74
CA LEU A 754 -23.75 -26.54 -44.96
C LEU A 754 -22.31 -26.51 -45.47
N PHE A 755 -21.76 -25.30 -45.61
CA PHE A 755 -20.36 -25.09 -45.97
C PHE A 755 -19.61 -24.48 -44.78
N ALA A 756 -18.48 -25.07 -44.40
CA ALA A 756 -17.58 -24.53 -43.41
C ALA A 756 -16.17 -24.31 -43.98
N GLN A 757 -15.44 -23.33 -43.46
CA GLN A 757 -14.01 -23.18 -43.72
C GLN A 757 -13.23 -23.73 -42.53
N LEU A 758 -12.46 -24.79 -42.77
CA LEU A 758 -11.59 -25.42 -41.81
C LEU A 758 -10.14 -24.97 -42.06
N ARG A 759 -9.43 -24.59 -41.00
CA ARG A 759 -8.02 -24.21 -41.08
C ARG A 759 -7.18 -25.02 -40.09
N ASP A 760 -6.14 -25.69 -40.58
CA ASP A 760 -5.07 -26.27 -39.75
C ASP A 760 -3.80 -25.40 -39.86
N TRP A 761 -2.60 -25.92 -39.54
CA TRP A 761 -1.36 -25.15 -39.74
C TRP A 761 -1.00 -24.97 -41.22
N SER A 762 -1.20 -26.00 -42.03
CA SER A 762 -0.78 -26.10 -43.43
C SER A 762 -1.64 -25.26 -44.39
N GLY A 763 -2.91 -25.01 -44.08
CA GLY A 763 -3.76 -24.24 -44.97
C GLY A 763 -5.23 -24.12 -44.56
N GLU A 764 -6.04 -23.64 -45.50
CA GLU A 764 -7.50 -23.54 -45.41
C GLU A 764 -8.17 -24.44 -46.45
N MET A 765 -9.23 -25.15 -46.07
CA MET A 765 -10.09 -25.86 -47.01
C MET A 765 -11.57 -25.64 -46.75
N GLN A 766 -12.37 -25.83 -47.79
CA GLN A 766 -13.82 -25.88 -47.69
C GLN A 766 -14.26 -27.30 -47.29
N VAL A 767 -15.17 -27.36 -46.33
CA VAL A 767 -15.81 -28.58 -45.85
C VAL A 767 -17.30 -28.49 -46.17
N LEU A 768 -17.86 -29.51 -46.83
CA LEU A 768 -19.24 -29.56 -47.30
C LEU A 768 -19.98 -30.68 -46.56
N LEU A 769 -20.97 -30.30 -45.76
CA LEU A 769 -21.87 -31.22 -45.07
C LEU A 769 -23.20 -31.24 -45.82
N ASP A 770 -23.59 -32.40 -46.35
CA ASP A 770 -24.88 -32.61 -46.99
C ASP A 770 -25.66 -33.65 -46.18
N ASN A 771 -26.92 -33.35 -45.84
CA ASN A 771 -27.79 -34.30 -45.14
C ASN A 771 -27.90 -35.65 -45.86
N SER A 772 -27.73 -35.71 -47.18
CA SER A 772 -27.78 -36.97 -47.94
C SER A 772 -26.48 -37.78 -47.88
N ARG A 773 -25.40 -37.25 -47.30
CA ARG A 773 -24.06 -37.85 -47.25
C ARG A 773 -23.57 -38.14 -45.83
N LEU A 774 -24.08 -37.42 -44.82
CA LEU A 774 -23.74 -37.65 -43.43
C LEU A 774 -24.23 -39.03 -42.96
N GLU A 775 -23.34 -39.83 -42.39
CA GLU A 775 -23.65 -41.14 -41.80
C GLU A 775 -24.46 -41.01 -40.51
N ARG A 776 -24.25 -39.90 -39.77
CA ARG A 776 -24.88 -39.63 -38.48
C ARG A 776 -25.31 -38.17 -38.37
N GLY A 777 -26.52 -37.96 -37.87
CA GLY A 777 -27.09 -36.65 -37.61
C GLY A 777 -27.48 -35.88 -38.88
N ARG A 778 -27.74 -34.59 -38.72
CA ARG A 778 -28.07 -33.64 -39.78
C ARG A 778 -27.15 -32.42 -39.67
N THR A 779 -27.08 -31.64 -40.74
CA THR A 779 -26.45 -30.30 -40.76
C THR A 779 -26.95 -29.40 -39.62
N ALA A 780 -28.22 -29.55 -39.21
CA ALA A 780 -28.79 -28.86 -38.05
C ALA A 780 -28.06 -29.20 -36.72
N ASP A 781 -27.64 -30.45 -36.52
CA ASP A 781 -26.91 -30.87 -35.31
C ASP A 781 -25.53 -30.21 -35.25
N PHE A 782 -24.87 -30.07 -36.41
CA PHE A 782 -23.61 -29.34 -36.54
C PHE A 782 -23.79 -27.87 -36.11
N THR A 783 -24.80 -27.16 -36.62
CA THR A 783 -25.03 -25.75 -36.25
C THR A 783 -25.46 -25.54 -34.79
N ALA A 784 -26.15 -26.52 -34.20
CA ALA A 784 -26.53 -26.48 -32.80
C ALA A 784 -25.30 -26.61 -31.88
N ALA A 785 -24.38 -27.51 -32.23
CA ALA A 785 -23.18 -27.82 -31.45
C ALA A 785 -22.03 -26.83 -31.69
N ILE A 786 -21.76 -26.45 -32.94
CA ILE A 786 -20.56 -25.75 -33.38
C ILE A 786 -20.75 -24.23 -33.41
N ASP A 787 -19.71 -23.50 -33.04
CA ASP A 787 -19.56 -22.05 -33.19
C ASP A 787 -18.24 -21.73 -33.90
N LEU A 788 -18.11 -20.50 -34.41
CA LEU A 788 -16.84 -20.02 -34.98
C LEU A 788 -15.72 -20.09 -33.93
N GLY A 789 -14.57 -20.62 -34.33
CA GLY A 789 -13.42 -20.85 -33.49
C GLY A 789 -13.33 -22.24 -32.88
N ASP A 790 -14.38 -23.06 -32.96
CA ASP A 790 -14.32 -24.45 -32.49
C ASP A 790 -13.31 -25.27 -33.32
N LEU A 791 -12.68 -26.23 -32.66
CA LEU A 791 -11.85 -27.24 -33.30
C LEU A 791 -12.70 -28.48 -33.57
N VAL A 792 -12.68 -28.96 -34.81
CA VAL A 792 -13.41 -30.15 -35.25
C VAL A 792 -12.49 -31.09 -36.01
N GLU A 793 -12.84 -32.36 -35.97
CA GLU A 793 -12.33 -33.39 -36.87
C GLU A 793 -13.46 -33.80 -37.81
N VAL A 794 -13.17 -33.90 -39.09
CA VAL A 794 -14.13 -34.26 -40.14
C VAL A 794 -13.53 -35.35 -41.03
N SER A 795 -14.35 -36.35 -41.36
CA SER A 795 -13.99 -37.46 -42.23
C SER A 795 -14.88 -37.49 -43.48
N GLY A 796 -14.34 -37.92 -44.61
CA GLY A 796 -15.08 -38.05 -45.86
C GLY A 796 -14.16 -38.16 -47.07
N GLN A 797 -14.66 -37.77 -48.24
CA GLN A 797 -13.92 -37.86 -49.52
C GLN A 797 -13.76 -36.49 -50.17
N MET A 798 -12.66 -36.30 -50.88
CA MET A 798 -12.44 -35.08 -51.66
C MET A 798 -13.36 -35.04 -52.87
N GLY A 799 -13.81 -33.84 -53.20
CA GLY A 799 -14.63 -33.60 -54.39
C GLY A 799 -14.75 -32.11 -54.68
N PHE A 800 -15.75 -31.76 -55.50
CA PHE A 800 -15.97 -30.38 -55.90
C PHE A 800 -17.40 -29.94 -55.57
N SER A 801 -17.54 -28.73 -55.02
CA SER A 801 -18.85 -28.08 -54.95
C SER A 801 -19.36 -27.74 -56.34
N LYS A 802 -20.67 -27.44 -56.49
CA LYS A 802 -21.27 -27.02 -57.77
C LYS A 802 -20.59 -25.80 -58.43
N LYS A 803 -19.81 -25.02 -57.68
CA LYS A 803 -19.05 -23.86 -58.16
C LYS A 803 -17.60 -24.19 -58.57
N GLY A 804 -17.21 -25.47 -58.56
CA GLY A 804 -15.85 -25.91 -58.87
C GLY A 804 -14.85 -25.71 -57.74
N THR A 805 -15.26 -25.32 -56.53
CA THR A 805 -14.36 -25.26 -55.37
C THR A 805 -14.08 -26.67 -54.83
N ARG A 806 -12.81 -27.08 -54.78
CA ARG A 806 -12.36 -28.33 -54.15
C ARG A 806 -12.76 -28.34 -52.66
N SER A 807 -13.37 -29.42 -52.20
CA SER A 807 -13.97 -29.50 -50.87
C SER A 807 -13.96 -30.93 -50.34
N LEU A 808 -13.86 -31.08 -49.02
CA LEU A 808 -14.11 -32.35 -48.36
C LEU A 808 -15.62 -32.54 -48.17
N ILE A 809 -16.19 -33.56 -48.82
CA ILE A 809 -17.58 -33.98 -48.67
C ILE A 809 -17.65 -34.87 -47.42
N VAL A 810 -18.23 -34.35 -46.34
CA VAL A 810 -18.18 -34.97 -45.02
C VAL A 810 -19.17 -36.13 -44.91
N THR A 811 -18.68 -37.26 -44.42
CA THR A 811 -19.47 -38.42 -44.00
C THR A 811 -19.66 -38.44 -42.48
N ASP A 812 -18.65 -38.06 -41.71
CA ASP A 812 -18.73 -37.99 -40.23
C ASP A 812 -17.94 -36.80 -39.66
N TRP A 813 -18.34 -36.31 -38.48
CA TRP A 813 -17.66 -35.22 -37.78
C TRP A 813 -17.74 -35.36 -36.27
N ARG A 814 -16.71 -34.86 -35.58
CA ARG A 814 -16.72 -34.76 -34.12
C ARG A 814 -16.08 -33.46 -33.63
N MET A 815 -16.52 -33.01 -32.46
CA MET A 815 -15.89 -31.88 -31.77
C MET A 815 -14.62 -32.35 -31.07
N ILE A 816 -13.53 -31.60 -31.23
CA ILE A 816 -12.27 -31.89 -30.56
C ILE A 816 -11.82 -30.75 -29.63
N GLY A 817 -12.48 -29.59 -29.69
CA GLY A 817 -12.26 -28.51 -28.74
C GLY A 817 -13.26 -27.38 -28.88
N LYS A 818 -14.12 -27.19 -27.88
CA LYS A 818 -15.08 -26.08 -27.85
C LYS A 818 -14.40 -24.74 -27.56
N CYS A 819 -14.58 -23.77 -28.44
CA CYS A 819 -14.11 -22.41 -28.26
C CYS A 819 -15.14 -21.62 -27.46
N LEU A 820 -14.79 -21.19 -26.24
CA LEU A 820 -15.72 -20.47 -25.36
C LEU A 820 -15.74 -18.95 -25.59
N ARG A 821 -14.75 -18.42 -26.30
CA ARG A 821 -14.67 -16.99 -26.63
C ARG A 821 -14.86 -16.80 -28.14
N PRO A 822 -15.60 -15.78 -28.57
CA PRO A 822 -15.71 -15.48 -30.00
C PRO A 822 -14.35 -15.10 -30.59
N LEU A 823 -14.06 -15.56 -31.81
CA LEU A 823 -12.96 -14.99 -32.58
C LEU A 823 -13.30 -13.54 -33.01
N PRO A 824 -12.30 -12.67 -33.18
CA PRO A 824 -12.47 -11.35 -33.79
C PRO A 824 -13.15 -11.48 -35.15
N ASN A 825 -13.94 -10.47 -35.53
CA ASN A 825 -14.60 -10.46 -36.83
C ASN A 825 -13.55 -10.48 -37.96
N LYS A 826 -13.55 -11.53 -38.80
CA LYS A 826 -12.59 -11.72 -39.91
C LYS A 826 -12.50 -10.50 -40.84
N TRP A 827 -13.59 -9.73 -41.00
CA TRP A 827 -13.59 -8.52 -41.83
C TRP A 827 -12.81 -7.35 -41.24
N LYS A 828 -12.78 -7.22 -39.91
CA LYS A 828 -11.98 -6.20 -39.23
C LYS A 828 -10.58 -6.70 -38.86
N GLY A 829 -10.39 -8.02 -38.84
CA GLY A 829 -9.19 -8.66 -38.31
C GLY A 829 -8.97 -8.32 -36.83
N LEU A 830 -7.93 -8.91 -36.24
CA LEU A 830 -7.33 -8.34 -35.03
C LEU A 830 -6.29 -7.33 -35.50
N THR A 831 -6.73 -6.11 -35.79
CA THR A 831 -5.88 -5.05 -36.37
C THR A 831 -5.16 -4.22 -35.32
N ASP A 832 -5.68 -4.14 -34.10
CA ASP A 832 -5.04 -3.43 -32.99
C ASP A 832 -3.70 -4.12 -32.62
N PRO A 833 -2.54 -3.46 -32.82
CA PRO A 833 -1.23 -4.04 -32.55
C PRO A 833 -1.07 -4.50 -31.09
N GLU A 834 -1.63 -3.76 -30.14
CA GLU A 834 -1.54 -4.11 -28.72
C GLU A 834 -2.37 -5.36 -28.40
N ALA A 835 -3.55 -5.50 -28.99
CA ALA A 835 -4.36 -6.71 -28.87
C ALA A 835 -3.68 -7.93 -29.52
N ARG A 836 -3.00 -7.76 -30.67
CA ARG A 836 -2.22 -8.83 -31.32
C ARG A 836 -1.09 -9.33 -30.43
N VAL A 837 -0.35 -8.42 -29.80
CA VAL A 837 0.73 -8.76 -28.87
C VAL A 837 0.19 -9.49 -27.63
N ARG A 838 -0.88 -8.98 -27.00
CA ARG A 838 -1.45 -9.57 -25.78
C ARG A 838 -2.17 -10.90 -26.01
N THR A 839 -2.78 -11.08 -27.18
CA THR A 839 -3.56 -12.26 -27.51
C THR A 839 -2.98 -12.98 -28.73
N ARG A 840 -1.66 -13.20 -28.74
CA ARG A 840 -0.97 -13.84 -29.88
C ARG A 840 -1.62 -15.14 -30.31
N TYR A 841 -2.13 -15.93 -29.37
CA TYR A 841 -2.86 -17.18 -29.69
C TYR A 841 -4.12 -16.95 -30.54
N VAL A 842 -4.80 -15.81 -30.42
CA VAL A 842 -5.92 -15.41 -31.30
C VAL A 842 -5.38 -14.89 -32.63
N ASP A 843 -4.34 -14.07 -32.61
CA ASP A 843 -3.67 -13.54 -33.80
C ASP A 843 -3.20 -14.68 -34.72
N LEU A 844 -2.49 -15.68 -34.18
CA LEU A 844 -2.07 -16.90 -34.89
C LEU A 844 -3.25 -17.75 -35.36
N ALA A 845 -4.38 -17.74 -34.65
CA ALA A 845 -5.57 -18.49 -35.10
C ALA A 845 -6.19 -17.86 -36.35
N VAL A 846 -6.16 -16.52 -36.47
CA VAL A 846 -6.93 -15.76 -37.47
C VAL A 846 -6.06 -15.22 -38.63
N ASN A 847 -4.83 -14.80 -38.37
CA ASN A 847 -3.94 -14.14 -39.34
C ASN A 847 -2.84 -15.09 -39.83
N PRO A 848 -2.83 -15.49 -41.13
CA PRO A 848 -1.78 -16.33 -41.70
C PRO A 848 -0.38 -15.70 -41.63
N GLU A 849 -0.27 -14.39 -41.88
CA GLU A 849 1.01 -13.64 -41.82
C GLU A 849 1.72 -13.82 -40.48
N SER A 850 0.99 -13.84 -39.36
CA SER A 850 1.59 -14.06 -38.04
C SER A 850 2.21 -15.46 -37.89
N ARG A 851 1.71 -16.46 -38.61
CA ARG A 851 2.29 -17.82 -38.63
C ARG A 851 3.54 -17.87 -39.49
N GLU A 852 3.52 -17.20 -40.64
CA GLU A 852 4.67 -17.05 -41.53
C GLU A 852 5.83 -16.37 -40.81
N LEU A 853 5.56 -15.32 -40.01
CA LEU A 853 6.61 -14.67 -39.20
C LEU A 853 7.25 -15.61 -38.16
N ILE A 854 6.45 -16.46 -37.49
CA ILE A 854 6.98 -17.45 -36.54
C ILE A 854 7.80 -18.51 -37.28
N ALA A 855 7.33 -18.98 -38.44
CA ALA A 855 8.07 -19.93 -39.27
C ALA A 855 9.39 -19.31 -39.75
N ALA A 856 9.38 -18.10 -40.28
CA ALA A 856 10.56 -17.36 -40.72
C ALA A 856 11.57 -17.18 -39.59
N ARG A 857 11.13 -16.81 -38.37
CA ARG A 857 12.00 -16.75 -37.19
C ARG A 857 12.68 -18.09 -36.92
N SER A 858 11.92 -19.19 -36.96
CA SER A 858 12.44 -20.54 -36.74
C SER A 858 13.48 -20.92 -37.81
N GLU A 859 13.24 -20.53 -39.06
CA GLU A 859 14.16 -20.76 -40.17
C GLU A 859 15.46 -19.95 -40.05
N VAL A 860 15.37 -18.67 -39.67
CA VAL A 860 16.54 -17.81 -39.39
C VAL A 860 17.41 -18.42 -38.29
N LEU A 861 16.82 -18.81 -37.15
CA LEU A 861 17.55 -19.44 -36.05
C LEU A 861 18.22 -20.76 -36.46
N ARG A 862 17.54 -21.56 -37.28
CA ARG A 862 18.10 -22.81 -37.82
C ARG A 862 19.27 -22.55 -38.76
N SER A 863 19.14 -21.59 -39.67
CA SER A 863 20.17 -21.22 -40.65
C SER A 863 21.44 -20.68 -39.99
N VAL A 864 21.29 -19.83 -38.96
CA VAL A 864 22.42 -19.33 -38.16
C VAL A 864 23.21 -20.47 -37.52
N ARG A 865 22.52 -21.41 -36.85
CA ARG A 865 23.17 -22.59 -36.25
C ARG A 865 23.87 -23.44 -37.30
N GLN A 866 23.20 -23.74 -38.41
CA GLN A 866 23.78 -24.56 -39.49
C GLN A 866 25.03 -23.92 -40.10
N THR A 867 25.02 -22.61 -40.29
CA THR A 867 26.17 -21.86 -40.81
C THR A 867 27.37 -21.94 -39.85
N LEU A 868 27.15 -21.79 -38.54
CA LEU A 868 28.21 -21.90 -37.53
C LEU A 868 28.72 -23.34 -37.36
N PHE A 869 27.84 -24.34 -37.35
CA PHE A 869 28.23 -25.75 -37.32
C PHE A 869 29.04 -26.15 -38.55
N ALA A 870 28.67 -25.67 -39.75
CA ALA A 870 29.45 -25.89 -40.97
C ALA A 870 30.85 -25.27 -40.90
N LYS A 871 31.02 -24.22 -40.09
CA LYS A 871 32.31 -23.58 -39.80
C LYS A 871 33.04 -24.19 -38.59
N GLY A 872 32.55 -25.29 -38.03
CA GLY A 872 33.20 -26.01 -36.94
C GLY A 872 33.11 -25.35 -35.56
N PHE A 873 32.16 -24.42 -35.36
CA PHE A 873 31.88 -23.88 -34.03
C PHE A 873 31.09 -24.88 -33.18
N ILE A 874 31.33 -24.86 -31.87
CA ILE A 874 30.60 -25.65 -30.88
C ILE A 874 29.60 -24.75 -30.15
N GLU A 875 28.33 -25.16 -30.11
CA GLU A 875 27.28 -24.48 -29.33
C GLU A 875 27.45 -24.84 -27.84
N VAL A 876 27.46 -23.85 -26.96
CA VAL A 876 27.58 -24.02 -25.50
C VAL A 876 26.49 -23.25 -24.76
N GLU A 877 26.29 -23.57 -23.49
CA GLU A 877 25.42 -22.84 -22.57
C GLU A 877 26.25 -22.25 -21.43
N THR A 878 26.23 -20.92 -21.28
CA THR A 878 26.88 -20.23 -20.15
C THR A 878 25.86 -19.80 -19.10
N PRO A 879 26.26 -19.47 -17.86
CA PRO A 879 25.32 -19.12 -16.80
C PRO A 879 24.43 -17.92 -17.14
N ILE A 880 23.10 -18.10 -17.05
CA ILE A 880 22.12 -17.00 -17.09
C ILE A 880 22.09 -16.23 -15.78
N LEU A 881 22.21 -16.91 -14.64
CA LEU A 881 22.34 -16.29 -13.32
C LEU A 881 23.83 -16.15 -12.99
N GLN A 882 24.29 -14.91 -12.84
CA GLN A 882 25.69 -14.56 -12.61
C GLN A 882 25.84 -13.80 -11.28
N GLN A 883 26.97 -13.97 -10.59
CA GLN A 883 27.23 -13.25 -9.33
C GLN A 883 27.60 -11.79 -9.57
N ILE A 884 28.19 -11.52 -10.73
CA ILE A 884 28.62 -10.22 -11.22
C ILE A 884 28.10 -10.12 -12.65
N HIS A 885 27.57 -8.97 -13.05
CA HIS A 885 27.15 -8.73 -14.42
C HIS A 885 28.28 -8.07 -15.22
N GLY A 886 28.47 -8.49 -16.46
CA GLY A 886 29.50 -7.95 -17.33
C GLY A 886 29.32 -8.39 -18.78
N GLY A 887 30.28 -8.03 -19.64
CA GLY A 887 30.26 -8.32 -21.07
C GLY A 887 29.47 -7.31 -21.92
N ALA A 888 28.67 -6.43 -21.32
CA ALA A 888 28.06 -5.29 -21.99
C ALA A 888 27.90 -4.12 -21.02
N THR A 889 27.61 -2.93 -21.56
CA THR A 889 27.16 -1.77 -20.78
C THR A 889 25.64 -1.73 -20.79
N ALA A 890 25.00 -2.30 -19.77
CA ALA A 890 23.56 -2.43 -19.67
C ALA A 890 23.15 -2.66 -18.22
N ARG A 891 21.98 -2.14 -17.83
CA ARG A 891 21.45 -2.37 -16.48
C ARG A 891 20.94 -3.81 -16.34
N PRO A 892 21.40 -4.61 -15.36
CA PRO A 892 20.95 -5.98 -15.18
C PRO A 892 19.58 -6.08 -14.46
N PHE A 893 18.95 -7.26 -14.56
CA PHE A 893 17.90 -7.67 -13.60
C PHE A 893 18.55 -8.31 -12.38
N VAL A 894 18.09 -7.93 -11.19
CA VAL A 894 18.56 -8.49 -9.90
C VAL A 894 17.53 -9.48 -9.36
N THR A 895 18.00 -10.65 -8.91
CA THR A 895 17.20 -11.68 -8.25
C THR A 895 17.92 -12.21 -7.02
N HIS A 896 17.21 -12.90 -6.11
CA HIS A 896 17.78 -13.43 -4.88
C HIS A 896 17.78 -14.96 -4.88
N ILE A 897 18.91 -15.60 -4.55
CA ILE A 897 18.98 -17.06 -4.38
C ILE A 897 18.84 -17.45 -2.90
N ASN A 898 17.69 -18.04 -2.56
CA ASN A 898 17.33 -18.35 -1.16
C ASN A 898 18.35 -19.25 -0.43
N THR A 899 19.01 -20.19 -1.13
CA THR A 899 19.92 -21.17 -0.49
C THR A 899 21.27 -20.56 -0.08
N TYR A 900 21.82 -19.66 -0.89
CA TYR A 900 23.11 -19.00 -0.61
C TYR A 900 22.95 -17.61 0.00
N ASP A 901 21.72 -17.10 0.04
CA ASP A 901 21.37 -15.85 0.69
C ASP A 901 22.09 -14.63 0.09
N MET A 902 22.31 -14.67 -1.23
CA MET A 902 22.99 -13.62 -2.01
C MET A 902 22.14 -13.19 -3.21
N ASP A 903 22.43 -11.99 -3.70
CA ASP A 903 21.83 -11.50 -4.94
C ASP A 903 22.61 -12.05 -6.15
N LEU A 904 21.88 -12.32 -7.22
CA LEU A 904 22.37 -12.74 -8.52
C LEU A 904 21.80 -11.81 -9.58
N PHE A 905 22.51 -11.69 -10.69
CA PHE A 905 22.11 -10.89 -11.83
C PHE A 905 21.75 -11.81 -13.00
N LEU A 906 20.69 -11.49 -13.74
CA LEU A 906 20.49 -12.13 -15.03
C LEU A 906 21.51 -11.54 -16.02
N ARG A 907 22.14 -12.39 -16.82
CA ARG A 907 23.19 -11.99 -17.75
C ARG A 907 22.72 -10.95 -18.77
N ILE A 908 23.56 -9.95 -18.98
CA ILE A 908 23.40 -8.94 -20.04
C ILE A 908 24.10 -9.34 -21.35
N ALA A 909 25.11 -10.20 -21.24
CA ALA A 909 25.89 -10.81 -22.33
C ALA A 909 26.59 -12.10 -21.83
N PRO A 910 26.77 -13.15 -22.66
CA PRO A 910 27.61 -14.31 -22.35
C PRO A 910 29.12 -14.09 -22.57
N GLU A 911 29.55 -12.96 -23.15
CA GLU A 911 30.94 -12.64 -23.52
C GLU A 911 32.02 -13.13 -22.55
N LEU A 912 31.96 -12.72 -21.27
CA LEU A 912 33.03 -13.03 -20.32
C LEU A 912 33.17 -14.53 -20.02
N TYR A 913 32.09 -15.31 -20.13
CA TYR A 913 32.13 -16.76 -19.96
C TYR A 913 32.61 -17.46 -21.24
N LEU A 914 32.24 -16.96 -22.42
CA LEU A 914 32.74 -17.49 -23.69
C LEU A 914 34.26 -17.26 -23.81
N LYS A 915 34.77 -16.10 -23.36
CA LYS A 915 36.21 -15.85 -23.28
C LYS A 915 36.94 -16.82 -22.33
N ARG A 916 36.36 -17.16 -21.19
CA ARG A 916 36.90 -18.21 -20.30
C ARG A 916 37.00 -19.57 -20.99
N LEU A 917 36.06 -19.92 -21.87
CA LEU A 917 36.14 -21.15 -22.67
C LEU A 917 37.29 -21.07 -23.70
N CYS A 918 37.51 -19.91 -24.32
CA CYS A 918 38.66 -19.71 -25.20
C CYS A 918 40.00 -19.84 -24.45
N VAL A 919 40.11 -19.30 -23.22
CA VAL A 919 41.26 -19.56 -22.32
C VAL A 919 41.40 -21.06 -22.05
N GLY A 920 40.29 -21.76 -21.84
CA GLY A 920 40.25 -23.22 -21.66
C GLY A 920 40.62 -24.04 -22.90
N GLY A 921 40.88 -23.40 -24.05
CA GLY A 921 41.30 -24.05 -25.30
C GLY A 921 40.17 -24.34 -26.29
N VAL A 922 38.95 -23.83 -26.08
CA VAL A 922 37.87 -23.96 -27.07
C VAL A 922 38.07 -22.94 -28.19
N GLU A 923 38.61 -23.38 -29.33
CA GLU A 923 39.02 -22.49 -30.42
C GLU A 923 37.84 -21.85 -31.19
N ARG A 924 36.70 -22.53 -31.33
CA ARG A 924 35.51 -22.01 -32.01
C ARG A 924 34.27 -22.31 -31.20
N VAL A 925 33.74 -21.31 -30.53
CA VAL A 925 32.61 -21.44 -29.60
C VAL A 925 31.53 -20.43 -29.92
N PHE A 926 30.27 -20.81 -29.78
CA PHE A 926 29.17 -19.85 -29.84
C PHE A 926 28.07 -20.20 -28.84
N GLU A 927 27.29 -19.20 -28.46
CA GLU A 927 26.05 -19.38 -27.75
C GLU A 927 24.94 -18.60 -28.45
N LEU A 928 23.83 -19.29 -28.74
CA LEU A 928 22.60 -18.69 -29.24
C LEU A 928 21.54 -18.76 -28.14
N GLY A 929 21.55 -17.76 -27.25
CA GLY A 929 20.82 -17.78 -26.00
C GLY A 929 20.06 -16.49 -25.70
N ARG A 930 19.41 -16.43 -24.54
CA ARG A 930 18.71 -15.21 -24.08
C ARG A 930 19.66 -14.29 -23.33
N ALA A 931 19.58 -12.99 -23.59
CA ALA A 931 20.16 -11.93 -22.77
C ALA A 931 19.02 -11.09 -22.16
N PHE A 932 19.28 -10.47 -21.01
CA PHE A 932 18.29 -9.73 -20.24
C PHE A 932 18.82 -8.35 -19.88
N ARG A 933 18.19 -7.29 -20.40
CA ARG A 933 18.57 -5.91 -20.13
C ARG A 933 17.38 -5.14 -19.56
N ASN A 934 17.57 -4.55 -18.37
CA ASN A 934 16.52 -3.87 -17.61
C ASN A 934 16.36 -2.42 -18.09
N GLU A 935 15.99 -2.29 -19.35
CA GLU A 935 15.94 -1.06 -20.14
C GLU A 935 14.51 -0.77 -20.64
N GLY A 936 14.37 0.22 -21.53
CA GLY A 936 13.10 0.57 -22.17
C GLY A 936 12.58 -0.50 -23.15
N VAL A 937 11.32 -0.36 -23.55
CA VAL A 937 10.68 -1.19 -24.59
C VAL A 937 10.24 -0.28 -25.73
N ASP A 938 10.68 -0.56 -26.95
CA ASP A 938 10.35 0.24 -28.15
C ASP A 938 10.21 -0.65 -29.40
N PHE A 939 10.46 -0.09 -30.60
CA PHE A 939 10.35 -0.80 -31.88
C PHE A 939 11.42 -1.90 -32.06
N SER A 940 12.62 -1.70 -31.49
CA SER A 940 13.80 -2.56 -31.63
C SER A 940 14.31 -3.14 -30.30
N HIS A 941 13.83 -2.65 -29.16
CA HIS A 941 14.24 -3.08 -27.82
C HIS A 941 13.12 -3.84 -27.10
N ASN A 942 13.48 -5.00 -26.55
CA ASN A 942 12.66 -5.80 -25.64
C ASN A 942 13.55 -6.27 -24.47
N PRO A 943 13.07 -6.30 -23.21
CA PRO A 943 13.95 -6.53 -22.06
C PRO A 943 14.59 -7.93 -22.02
N GLU A 944 13.97 -8.89 -22.72
CA GLU A 944 14.55 -10.19 -23.02
C GLU A 944 14.68 -10.38 -24.54
N PHE A 945 15.87 -10.73 -25.03
CA PHE A 945 16.11 -10.89 -26.46
C PHE A 945 17.14 -12.00 -26.74
N THR A 946 17.04 -12.62 -27.90
CA THR A 946 17.94 -13.66 -28.38
C THR A 946 19.20 -13.01 -28.95
N LEU A 947 20.33 -13.32 -28.33
CA LEU A 947 21.66 -12.85 -28.72
C LEU A 947 22.46 -14.07 -29.21
N LEU A 948 23.09 -13.92 -30.37
CA LEU A 948 24.17 -14.79 -30.79
C LEU A 948 25.48 -14.14 -30.35
N GLU A 949 26.31 -14.88 -29.63
CA GLU A 949 27.73 -14.55 -29.49
C GLU A 949 28.60 -15.69 -29.98
N ALA A 950 29.63 -15.40 -30.76
CA ALA A 950 30.54 -16.39 -31.32
C ALA A 950 31.99 -15.91 -31.25
N TYR A 951 32.90 -16.77 -30.78
CA TYR A 951 34.32 -16.49 -30.61
C TYR A 951 35.16 -17.49 -31.39
N GLN A 952 36.13 -16.97 -32.14
CA GLN A 952 37.04 -17.75 -32.96
C GLN A 952 38.49 -17.38 -32.63
N ALA A 953 39.23 -18.33 -32.07
CA ALA A 953 40.66 -18.23 -31.87
C ALA A 953 41.38 -18.06 -33.22
N HIS A 954 42.44 -17.27 -33.20
CA HIS A 954 43.24 -16.85 -34.35
C HIS A 954 42.47 -16.06 -35.42
N ALA A 955 41.29 -15.53 -35.10
CA ALA A 955 40.58 -14.56 -35.92
C ALA A 955 40.74 -13.13 -35.37
N ASP A 956 40.43 -12.15 -36.21
CA ASP A 956 40.32 -10.74 -35.85
C ASP A 956 38.96 -10.21 -36.31
N TYR A 957 38.65 -8.94 -36.01
CA TYR A 957 37.40 -8.31 -36.44
C TYR A 957 37.16 -8.37 -37.97
N ARG A 958 38.21 -8.45 -38.82
CA ARG A 958 38.05 -8.48 -40.28
C ARG A 958 37.51 -9.83 -40.76
N VAL A 959 37.92 -10.92 -40.14
CA VAL A 959 37.36 -12.26 -40.42
C VAL A 959 35.84 -12.26 -40.21
N TRP A 960 35.38 -11.55 -39.18
CA TRP A 960 33.97 -11.46 -38.86
C TRP A 960 33.16 -10.57 -39.81
N ILE A 961 33.78 -9.70 -40.62
CA ILE A 961 33.05 -8.97 -41.68
C ILE A 961 32.42 -9.97 -42.68
N ASP A 962 33.22 -10.89 -43.20
CA ASP A 962 32.73 -11.92 -44.12
C ASP A 962 31.83 -12.94 -43.41
N GLY A 963 32.18 -13.33 -42.18
CA GLY A 963 31.39 -14.27 -41.38
C GLY A 963 29.98 -13.75 -41.04
N CYS A 964 29.87 -12.48 -40.62
CA CYS A 964 28.60 -11.84 -40.31
C CYS A 964 27.73 -11.69 -41.56
N ARG A 965 28.33 -11.22 -42.67
CA ARG A 965 27.64 -11.11 -43.96
C ARG A 965 27.04 -12.44 -44.41
N GLU A 966 27.83 -13.52 -44.35
CA GLU A 966 27.37 -14.87 -44.72
C GLU A 966 26.24 -15.37 -43.82
N LEU A 967 26.31 -15.15 -42.51
CA LEU A 967 25.24 -15.51 -41.57
C LEU A 967 23.91 -14.85 -41.94
N ILE A 968 23.94 -13.56 -42.24
CA ILE A 968 22.74 -12.78 -42.56
C ILE A 968 22.19 -13.16 -43.94
N GLN A 969 23.05 -13.30 -44.95
CA GLN A 969 22.65 -13.72 -46.30
C GLN A 969 22.05 -15.13 -46.31
N ASN A 970 22.65 -16.09 -45.57
CA ASN A 970 22.10 -17.43 -45.43
C ASN A 970 20.77 -17.45 -44.64
N ALA A 971 20.62 -16.57 -43.65
CA ALA A 971 19.37 -16.43 -42.91
C ALA A 971 18.24 -15.86 -43.79
N ALA A 972 18.51 -14.86 -44.61
CA ALA A 972 17.56 -14.32 -45.59
C ALA A 972 17.15 -15.38 -46.62
N GLN A 973 18.13 -16.09 -47.17
CA GLN A 973 17.93 -17.20 -48.10
C GLN A 973 17.05 -18.31 -47.50
N ALA A 974 17.23 -18.63 -46.22
CA ALA A 974 16.42 -19.64 -45.54
C ALA A 974 14.98 -19.19 -45.27
N ALA A 975 14.77 -17.89 -44.99
CA ALA A 975 13.45 -17.35 -44.69
C ALA A 975 12.59 -17.11 -45.94
N HIS A 976 13.18 -16.56 -47.01
CA HIS A 976 12.45 -16.11 -48.21
C HIS A 976 12.76 -16.92 -49.48
N GLY A 977 13.79 -17.77 -49.45
CA GLY A 977 14.26 -18.48 -50.65
C GLY A 977 15.20 -17.68 -51.55
N GLU A 978 15.60 -16.48 -51.13
CA GLU A 978 16.55 -15.59 -51.81
C GLU A 978 17.26 -14.68 -50.78
N GLN A 979 18.40 -14.09 -51.13
CA GLN A 979 19.16 -13.17 -50.26
C GLN A 979 18.52 -11.76 -50.23
N THR A 980 17.23 -11.69 -49.90
CA THR A 980 16.46 -10.45 -49.85
C THR A 980 15.93 -10.17 -48.45
N VAL A 981 15.75 -8.89 -48.15
CA VAL A 981 15.09 -8.41 -46.93
C VAL A 981 13.86 -7.61 -47.30
N LEU A 982 12.85 -7.59 -46.43
CA LEU A 982 11.61 -6.88 -46.71
C LEU A 982 11.64 -5.45 -46.13
N ARG A 983 11.45 -4.44 -46.97
CA ARG A 983 11.42 -3.01 -46.57
C ARG A 983 10.14 -2.33 -47.02
N PRO A 984 9.57 -1.38 -46.24
CA PRO A 984 8.39 -0.64 -46.70
C PRO A 984 8.75 0.24 -47.91
N GLY A 985 8.07 0.00 -49.03
CA GLY A 985 8.14 0.85 -50.22
C GLY A 985 7.34 2.14 -50.07
N ALA A 986 7.31 2.96 -51.12
CA ALA A 986 6.61 4.25 -51.11
C ALA A 986 5.09 4.14 -50.87
N ASP A 987 4.48 2.99 -51.13
CA ASP A 987 3.07 2.69 -50.86
C ASP A 987 2.82 2.11 -49.46
N GLY A 988 3.88 1.97 -48.64
CA GLY A 988 3.84 1.36 -47.31
C GLY A 988 3.78 -0.17 -47.31
N ARG A 989 3.77 -0.82 -48.49
CA ARG A 989 3.85 -2.29 -48.57
C ARG A 989 5.29 -2.73 -48.48
N LEU A 990 5.51 -3.90 -47.88
CA LEU A 990 6.84 -4.49 -47.86
C LEU A 990 7.24 -4.95 -49.27
N GLN A 991 8.40 -4.50 -49.72
CA GLN A 991 9.03 -4.84 -50.99
C GLN A 991 10.37 -5.55 -50.70
N PRO A 992 10.74 -6.59 -51.45
CA PRO A 992 12.04 -7.24 -51.32
C PRO A 992 13.16 -6.31 -51.77
N VAL A 993 14.23 -6.24 -50.99
CA VAL A 993 15.47 -5.52 -51.29
C VAL A 993 16.61 -6.52 -51.24
N ASP A 994 17.39 -6.58 -52.31
CA ASP A 994 18.54 -7.47 -52.40
C ASP A 994 19.66 -7.03 -51.44
N ILE A 995 20.17 -7.98 -50.64
CA ILE A 995 21.31 -7.80 -49.75
C ILE A 995 22.49 -8.70 -50.14
N SER A 996 22.43 -9.30 -51.32
CA SER A 996 23.52 -10.08 -51.90
C SER A 996 24.76 -9.23 -52.17
N GLY A 997 25.88 -9.89 -52.47
CA GLY A 997 27.14 -9.20 -52.78
C GLY A 997 27.95 -8.81 -51.55
N ILE A 998 28.80 -7.79 -51.71
CA ILE A 998 29.75 -7.29 -50.70
C ILE A 998 29.26 -5.94 -50.20
N TRP A 999 29.25 -5.76 -48.89
CA TRP A 999 28.77 -4.55 -48.22
C TRP A 999 29.88 -3.52 -48.01
N ALA A 1000 29.50 -2.24 -47.87
CA ALA A 1000 30.45 -1.15 -47.68
C ALA A 1000 31.15 -1.26 -46.32
N VAL A 1001 32.41 -0.85 -46.28
CA VAL A 1001 33.21 -0.75 -45.04
C VAL A 1001 33.76 0.66 -44.94
N LYS A 1002 33.39 1.41 -43.90
CA LYS A 1002 33.79 2.81 -43.67
C LYS A 1002 34.31 2.97 -42.25
N THR A 1003 35.28 3.86 -42.02
CA THR A 1003 35.67 4.16 -40.63
C THR A 1003 34.63 5.07 -39.98
N VAL A 1004 34.43 4.96 -38.66
CA VAL A 1004 33.50 5.84 -37.91
C VAL A 1004 33.87 7.32 -38.11
N HIS A 1005 35.16 7.63 -38.09
CA HIS A 1005 35.67 8.99 -38.24
C HIS A 1005 35.43 9.54 -39.67
N ASP A 1006 35.64 8.71 -40.70
CA ASP A 1006 35.35 9.11 -42.08
C ASP A 1006 33.85 9.33 -42.29
N ALA A 1007 33.00 8.47 -41.71
CA ALA A 1007 31.56 8.61 -41.82
C ALA A 1007 31.02 9.87 -41.13
N VAL A 1008 31.54 10.19 -39.93
CA VAL A 1008 31.25 11.45 -39.23
C VAL A 1008 31.76 12.65 -40.03
N SER A 1009 32.96 12.55 -40.62
CA SER A 1009 33.53 13.60 -41.47
C SER A 1009 32.66 13.89 -42.70
N GLU A 1010 32.22 12.83 -43.39
CA GLU A 1010 31.31 12.90 -44.54
C GLU A 1010 29.98 13.57 -44.14
N ALA A 1011 29.42 13.24 -42.98
CA ALA A 1011 28.14 13.78 -42.52
C ALA A 1011 28.22 15.24 -42.05
N LEU A 1012 29.35 15.65 -41.45
CA LEU A 1012 29.57 17.03 -41.01
C LEU A 1012 30.07 17.96 -42.13
N GLY A 1013 30.73 17.41 -43.15
CA GLY A 1013 31.46 18.19 -44.17
C GLY A 1013 32.76 18.81 -43.65
N GLU A 1014 33.23 18.39 -42.48
CA GLU A 1014 34.44 18.85 -41.80
C GLU A 1014 35.26 17.63 -41.39
N GLN A 1015 36.59 17.70 -41.51
CA GLN A 1015 37.44 16.56 -41.20
C GLN A 1015 37.48 16.29 -39.70
N VAL A 1016 37.07 15.09 -39.29
CA VAL A 1016 37.17 14.56 -37.93
C VAL A 1016 38.03 13.30 -37.97
N ASP A 1017 39.08 13.28 -37.15
CA ASP A 1017 40.01 12.16 -37.01
C ASP A 1017 40.23 11.82 -35.52
N PRO A 1018 40.89 10.69 -35.19
CA PRO A 1018 41.13 10.32 -33.80
C PRO A 1018 41.97 11.32 -32.98
N GLY A 1019 42.67 12.25 -33.65
CA GLY A 1019 43.45 13.32 -33.03
C GLY A 1019 42.68 14.63 -32.83
N THR A 1020 41.42 14.70 -33.29
CA THR A 1020 40.61 15.91 -33.23
C THR A 1020 40.31 16.30 -31.78
N SER A 1021 40.58 17.56 -31.41
CA SER A 1021 40.46 18.00 -30.03
C SER A 1021 39.00 18.00 -29.55
N LEU A 1022 38.78 17.66 -28.27
CA LEU A 1022 37.46 17.70 -27.64
C LEU A 1022 36.77 19.08 -27.79
N SER A 1023 37.54 20.17 -27.76
CA SER A 1023 37.02 21.53 -27.97
C SER A 1023 36.48 21.74 -29.39
N THR A 1024 37.06 21.10 -30.40
CA THR A 1024 36.61 21.16 -31.79
C THR A 1024 35.39 20.27 -31.98
N LEU A 1025 35.42 19.05 -31.44
CA LEU A 1025 34.27 18.13 -31.46
C LEU A 1025 33.03 18.79 -30.83
N ARG A 1026 33.18 19.44 -29.68
CA ARG A 1026 32.06 20.15 -29.01
C ARG A 1026 31.48 21.28 -29.87
N LYS A 1027 32.33 22.04 -30.56
CA LYS A 1027 31.85 23.08 -31.50
C LYS A 1027 31.10 22.48 -32.67
N LEU A 1028 31.56 21.34 -33.20
CA LEU A 1028 30.88 20.62 -34.27
C LEU A 1028 29.54 20.04 -33.78
N SER A 1029 29.48 19.48 -32.57
CA SER A 1029 28.24 19.04 -31.93
C SER A 1029 27.26 20.21 -31.73
N ASP A 1030 27.74 21.36 -31.25
CA ASP A 1030 26.92 22.57 -31.08
C ASP A 1030 26.36 23.07 -32.43
N ALA A 1031 27.20 23.05 -33.49
CA ALA A 1031 26.80 23.43 -34.84
C ALA A 1031 25.76 22.45 -35.43
N ALA A 1032 25.91 21.15 -35.16
CA ALA A 1032 24.98 20.10 -35.56
C ALA A 1032 23.73 19.99 -34.65
N ARG A 1033 23.70 20.74 -33.53
CA ARG A 1033 22.67 20.71 -32.49
C ARG A 1033 22.53 19.34 -31.81
N ILE A 1034 23.63 18.64 -31.63
CA ILE A 1034 23.70 17.35 -30.93
C ILE A 1034 24.18 17.61 -29.50
N PRO A 1035 23.39 17.25 -28.47
CA PRO A 1035 23.77 17.46 -27.08
C PRO A 1035 24.94 16.56 -26.68
N TYR A 1036 25.77 17.01 -25.74
CA TYR A 1036 26.82 16.20 -25.13
C TYR A 1036 26.90 16.47 -23.63
N ARG A 1037 27.44 15.53 -22.85
CA ARG A 1037 27.65 15.73 -21.40
C ARG A 1037 29.02 16.35 -21.13
N ALA A 1038 29.11 17.22 -20.12
CA ALA A 1038 30.33 17.97 -19.82
C ALA A 1038 31.54 17.10 -19.45
N HIS A 1039 31.31 15.91 -18.90
CA HIS A 1039 32.35 14.94 -18.48
C HIS A 1039 32.75 13.96 -19.59
N TRP A 1040 32.11 13.98 -20.76
CA TRP A 1040 32.48 13.12 -21.87
C TRP A 1040 33.84 13.50 -22.46
N ASP A 1041 34.60 12.47 -22.82
CA ASP A 1041 35.87 12.58 -23.53
C ASP A 1041 35.64 12.72 -25.05
N ALA A 1042 36.72 12.78 -25.83
CA ALA A 1042 36.63 12.90 -27.28
C ALA A 1042 35.93 11.70 -27.93
N GLY A 1043 36.20 10.48 -27.45
CA GLY A 1043 35.63 9.25 -28.00
C GLY A 1043 34.11 9.17 -27.81
N ALA A 1044 33.62 9.50 -26.62
CA ALA A 1044 32.19 9.56 -26.34
C ALA A 1044 31.46 10.61 -27.18
N VAL A 1045 32.08 11.78 -27.43
CA VAL A 1045 31.49 12.80 -28.32
C VAL A 1045 31.49 12.35 -29.78
N VAL A 1046 32.53 11.67 -30.26
CA VAL A 1046 32.54 11.08 -31.62
C VAL A 1046 31.46 10.01 -31.77
N LEU A 1047 31.28 9.16 -30.76
CA LEU A 1047 30.22 8.14 -30.76
C LEU A 1047 28.83 8.80 -30.86
N GLU A 1048 28.55 9.82 -30.05
CA GLU A 1048 27.27 10.55 -30.10
C GLU A 1048 27.01 11.21 -31.47
N LEU A 1049 28.06 11.80 -32.08
CA LEU A 1049 27.98 12.37 -33.42
C LEU A 1049 27.70 11.29 -34.47
N TYR A 1050 28.36 10.13 -34.35
CA TYR A 1050 28.14 8.98 -35.23
C TYR A 1050 26.69 8.47 -35.13
N GLU A 1051 26.17 8.25 -33.93
CA GLU A 1051 24.80 7.76 -33.71
C GLU A 1051 23.76 8.67 -34.39
N HIS A 1052 23.85 9.99 -34.18
CA HIS A 1052 22.88 10.95 -34.69
C HIS A 1052 23.03 11.32 -36.18
N LEU A 1053 24.26 11.28 -36.70
CA LEU A 1053 24.56 11.78 -38.06
C LEU A 1053 24.72 10.66 -39.09
N VAL A 1054 25.12 9.47 -38.66
CA VAL A 1054 25.52 8.36 -39.53
C VAL A 1054 24.61 7.15 -39.32
N GLU A 1055 24.54 6.62 -38.09
CA GLU A 1055 23.82 5.38 -37.80
C GLU A 1055 22.36 5.49 -38.23
N ASP A 1056 21.63 6.47 -37.68
CA ASP A 1056 20.21 6.75 -37.94
C ASP A 1056 19.86 6.93 -39.44
N ARG A 1057 20.85 7.25 -40.28
CA ARG A 1057 20.68 7.59 -41.70
C ARG A 1057 21.22 6.54 -42.66
N THR A 1058 21.80 5.46 -42.14
CA THR A 1058 22.40 4.40 -42.98
C THR A 1058 21.29 3.61 -43.68
N GLU A 1059 21.24 3.62 -45.02
CA GLU A 1059 20.17 2.97 -45.80
C GLU A 1059 20.52 1.57 -46.32
N GLU A 1060 21.79 1.22 -46.43
CA GLU A 1060 22.27 -0.09 -46.91
C GLU A 1060 23.15 -0.75 -45.84
N PRO A 1061 23.25 -2.09 -45.80
CA PRO A 1061 24.17 -2.78 -44.91
C PRO A 1061 25.59 -2.22 -45.04
N THR A 1062 26.09 -1.62 -43.96
CA THR A 1062 27.39 -0.94 -43.92
C THR A 1062 28.11 -1.30 -42.64
N PHE A 1063 29.35 -1.75 -42.75
CA PHE A 1063 30.24 -1.95 -41.62
C PHE A 1063 30.95 -0.64 -41.28
N TYR A 1064 30.71 -0.10 -40.09
CA TYR A 1064 31.47 1.01 -39.55
C TYR A 1064 32.59 0.47 -38.66
N VAL A 1065 33.85 0.73 -39.02
CA VAL A 1065 35.04 0.16 -38.36
C VAL A 1065 35.80 1.23 -37.55
N ASP A 1066 36.62 0.76 -36.62
CA ASP A 1066 37.65 1.53 -35.91
C ASP A 1066 37.09 2.60 -34.96
N PHE A 1067 36.24 2.17 -34.03
CA PHE A 1067 35.66 3.00 -32.99
C PHE A 1067 36.73 3.57 -32.03
N PRO A 1068 36.49 4.72 -31.37
CA PRO A 1068 37.40 5.25 -30.37
C PRO A 1068 37.70 4.24 -29.24
N THR A 1069 38.96 4.17 -28.79
CA THR A 1069 39.38 3.18 -27.79
C THR A 1069 38.65 3.37 -26.44
N SER A 1070 38.30 4.60 -26.06
CA SER A 1070 37.71 4.89 -24.75
C SER A 1070 36.27 4.37 -24.59
N VAL A 1071 35.53 4.16 -25.68
CA VAL A 1071 34.18 3.60 -25.67
C VAL A 1071 34.14 2.09 -25.96
N SER A 1072 35.33 1.45 -26.04
CA SER A 1072 35.48 0.04 -26.42
C SER A 1072 36.26 -0.75 -25.35
N PRO A 1073 35.73 -0.92 -24.13
CA PRO A 1073 36.49 -1.39 -22.97
C PRO A 1073 36.99 -2.85 -23.07
N LEU A 1074 36.36 -3.69 -23.90
CA LEU A 1074 36.69 -5.11 -24.09
C LEU A 1074 37.42 -5.37 -25.43
N THR A 1075 37.65 -4.33 -26.22
CA THR A 1075 38.22 -4.43 -27.58
C THR A 1075 39.70 -4.08 -27.58
N ARG A 1076 40.50 -4.84 -28.33
CA ARG A 1076 41.92 -4.57 -28.54
C ARG A 1076 42.15 -3.20 -29.22
N PRO A 1077 43.13 -2.39 -28.77
CA PRO A 1077 43.61 -1.23 -29.53
C PRO A 1077 43.97 -1.60 -30.98
N HIS A 1078 43.79 -0.66 -31.91
CA HIS A 1078 44.13 -0.88 -33.30
C HIS A 1078 45.63 -1.14 -33.49
N ARG A 1079 45.98 -2.16 -34.29
CA ARG A 1079 47.39 -2.60 -34.48
C ARG A 1079 48.34 -1.53 -35.03
N SER A 1080 47.82 -0.48 -35.67
CA SER A 1080 48.61 0.57 -36.32
C SER A 1080 48.09 2.01 -36.18
N ARG A 1081 46.92 2.24 -35.56
CA ARG A 1081 46.28 3.57 -35.49
C ARG A 1081 45.99 3.92 -34.03
N PRO A 1082 46.76 4.82 -33.41
CA PRO A 1082 46.51 5.24 -32.04
C PRO A 1082 45.11 5.89 -31.89
N GLY A 1083 44.48 5.68 -30.74
CA GLY A 1083 43.18 6.31 -30.39
C GLY A 1083 41.93 5.53 -30.83
N VAL A 1084 42.07 4.51 -31.68
CA VAL A 1084 40.96 3.66 -32.13
C VAL A 1084 41.18 2.18 -31.77
N ALA A 1085 40.10 1.41 -31.68
CA ALA A 1085 40.08 -0.01 -31.34
C ALA A 1085 39.59 -0.85 -32.54
N GLU A 1086 40.00 -2.11 -32.62
CA GLU A 1086 39.60 -3.02 -33.71
C GLU A 1086 38.20 -3.58 -33.48
N ARG A 1087 37.20 -2.70 -33.64
CA ARG A 1087 35.78 -2.98 -33.54
C ARG A 1087 35.09 -2.57 -34.83
N TRP A 1088 34.04 -3.29 -35.20
CA TRP A 1088 33.06 -2.78 -36.13
C TRP A 1088 31.64 -2.99 -35.62
N ASP A 1089 30.75 -2.10 -36.04
CA ASP A 1089 29.30 -2.26 -35.93
C ASP A 1089 28.72 -2.35 -37.35
N LEU A 1090 27.81 -3.30 -37.56
CA LEU A 1090 27.07 -3.46 -38.80
C LEU A 1090 25.73 -2.76 -38.66
N VAL A 1091 25.50 -1.75 -39.48
CA VAL A 1091 24.25 -0.98 -39.49
C VAL A 1091 23.55 -1.19 -40.82
N ALA A 1092 22.22 -1.38 -40.79
CA ALA A 1092 21.39 -1.39 -41.98
C ALA A 1092 20.04 -0.74 -41.69
N TRP A 1093 19.62 0.20 -42.52
CA TRP A 1093 18.39 1.00 -42.35
C TRP A 1093 18.21 1.61 -40.94
N GLY A 1094 19.27 2.22 -40.42
CA GLY A 1094 19.24 2.87 -39.10
C GLY A 1094 19.22 1.92 -37.90
N VAL A 1095 19.58 0.65 -38.08
CA VAL A 1095 19.60 -0.35 -37.00
C VAL A 1095 20.94 -1.05 -36.95
N GLU A 1096 21.62 -0.98 -35.82
CA GLU A 1096 22.78 -1.81 -35.49
C GLU A 1096 22.36 -3.28 -35.37
N LEU A 1097 22.85 -4.14 -36.25
CA LEU A 1097 22.48 -5.57 -36.33
C LEU A 1097 23.45 -6.49 -35.57
N ALA A 1098 24.74 -6.15 -35.64
CA ALA A 1098 25.81 -6.94 -35.07
C ALA A 1098 27.02 -6.06 -34.80
N THR A 1099 27.89 -6.53 -33.92
CA THR A 1099 29.18 -5.93 -33.60
C THR A 1099 30.24 -7.03 -33.53
N ALA A 1100 31.49 -6.74 -33.89
CA ALA A 1100 32.58 -7.69 -33.69
C ALA A 1100 33.89 -7.00 -33.36
N TYR A 1101 34.71 -7.70 -32.60
CA TYR A 1101 35.96 -7.20 -32.04
C TYR A 1101 37.13 -8.11 -32.40
N SER A 1102 38.32 -7.54 -32.51
CA SER A 1102 39.51 -8.26 -32.10
C SER A 1102 39.56 -8.16 -30.57
N GLU A 1103 39.41 -9.28 -29.89
CA GLU A 1103 39.25 -9.30 -28.44
C GLU A 1103 40.48 -8.78 -27.71
N LEU A 1104 40.28 -8.04 -26.63
CA LEU A 1104 41.38 -7.65 -25.75
C LEU A 1104 41.85 -8.86 -24.94
N THR A 1105 42.99 -9.43 -25.35
CA THR A 1105 43.59 -10.60 -24.69
C THR A 1105 44.69 -10.25 -23.69
N ASP A 1106 45.06 -8.97 -23.56
CA ASP A 1106 46.05 -8.50 -22.58
C ASP A 1106 45.39 -8.31 -21.21
N PRO A 1107 45.68 -9.16 -20.20
CA PRO A 1107 45.03 -9.09 -18.90
C PRO A 1107 45.37 -7.81 -18.13
N VAL A 1108 46.54 -7.19 -18.36
CA VAL A 1108 46.98 -5.98 -17.65
C VAL A 1108 46.17 -4.78 -18.13
N GLU A 1109 46.05 -4.63 -19.45
CA GLU A 1109 45.22 -3.58 -20.05
C GLU A 1109 43.73 -3.82 -19.78
N GLN A 1110 43.28 -5.09 -19.81
CA GLN A 1110 41.89 -5.45 -19.48
C GLN A 1110 41.55 -5.07 -18.04
N ARG A 1111 42.46 -5.32 -17.08
CA ARG A 1111 42.31 -4.91 -15.68
C ARG A 1111 42.22 -3.39 -15.55
N ARG A 1112 43.08 -2.63 -16.23
CA ARG A 1112 43.04 -1.16 -16.20
C ARG A 1112 41.68 -0.64 -16.66
N ARG A 1113 41.13 -1.17 -17.75
CA ARG A 1113 39.83 -0.75 -18.31
C ARG A 1113 38.65 -1.14 -17.42
N LEU A 1114 38.64 -2.36 -16.87
CA LEU A 1114 37.58 -2.78 -15.95
C LEU A 1114 37.62 -2.01 -14.63
N GLN A 1115 38.80 -1.61 -14.14
CA GLN A 1115 38.91 -0.72 -13.00
C GLN A 1115 38.33 0.67 -13.29
N GLU A 1116 38.58 1.23 -14.48
CA GLU A 1116 37.97 2.50 -14.90
C GLU A 1116 36.44 2.41 -14.99
N GLN A 1117 35.90 1.32 -15.57
CA GLN A 1117 34.46 1.06 -15.61
C GLN A 1117 33.87 0.89 -14.20
N SER A 1118 34.54 0.15 -13.31
CA SER A 1118 34.09 -0.03 -11.93
C SER A 1118 34.06 1.28 -11.14
N LEU A 1119 34.98 2.22 -11.43
CA LEU A 1119 34.95 3.57 -10.85
C LEU A 1119 33.75 4.39 -11.36
N LEU A 1120 33.34 4.22 -12.62
CA LEU A 1120 32.10 4.82 -13.15
C LEU A 1120 30.87 4.22 -12.47
N ALA A 1121 30.84 2.91 -12.27
CA ALA A 1121 29.77 2.22 -11.52
C ALA A 1121 29.68 2.74 -10.08
N ALA A 1122 30.82 2.87 -9.38
CA ALA A 1122 30.90 3.47 -8.04
C ALA A 1122 30.49 4.96 -8.03
N GLY A 1123 30.65 5.66 -9.15
CA GLY A 1123 30.18 7.02 -9.39
C GLY A 1123 28.66 7.15 -9.59
N GLY A 1124 27.93 6.03 -9.66
CA GLY A 1124 26.48 5.98 -9.78
C GLY A 1124 25.96 5.68 -11.18
N ASP A 1125 26.80 5.23 -12.10
CA ASP A 1125 26.37 4.72 -13.41
C ASP A 1125 25.89 3.26 -13.29
N PRO A 1126 24.57 2.98 -13.38
CA PRO A 1126 24.04 1.63 -13.21
C PRO A 1126 24.27 0.71 -14.42
N GLU A 1127 24.84 1.21 -15.52
CA GLU A 1127 25.11 0.45 -16.75
C GLU A 1127 26.60 0.07 -16.88
N ALA A 1128 27.47 0.67 -16.08
CA ALA A 1128 28.90 0.41 -16.11
C ALA A 1128 29.24 -0.98 -15.55
N MET A 1129 30.25 -1.62 -16.13
CA MET A 1129 30.66 -2.98 -15.76
C MET A 1129 31.26 -3.04 -14.35
N GLU A 1130 30.91 -4.10 -13.61
CA GLU A 1130 31.57 -4.44 -12.35
C GLU A 1130 32.92 -5.16 -12.60
N LEU A 1131 33.85 -5.03 -11.65
CA LEU A 1131 35.16 -5.66 -11.74
C LEU A 1131 35.06 -7.17 -11.45
N ASP A 1132 35.15 -8.00 -12.49
CA ASP A 1132 35.17 -9.46 -12.38
C ASP A 1132 36.61 -9.98 -12.22
N GLU A 1133 37.02 -10.20 -10.97
CA GLU A 1133 38.37 -10.72 -10.63
C GLU A 1133 38.59 -12.16 -11.12
N ASP A 1134 37.55 -12.99 -11.18
CA ASP A 1134 37.66 -14.36 -11.71
C ASP A 1134 37.90 -14.33 -13.23
N PHE A 1135 37.25 -13.41 -13.95
CA PHE A 1135 37.51 -13.20 -15.37
C PHE A 1135 38.95 -12.74 -15.62
N LEU A 1136 39.43 -11.77 -14.85
CA LEU A 1136 40.81 -11.28 -14.97
C LEU A 1136 41.81 -12.40 -14.67
N GLN A 1137 41.58 -13.20 -13.63
CA GLN A 1137 42.39 -14.37 -13.33
C GLN A 1137 42.38 -15.37 -14.49
N ALA A 1138 41.24 -15.62 -15.13
CA ALA A 1138 41.19 -16.47 -16.32
C ALA A 1138 42.03 -15.88 -17.48
N MET A 1139 41.93 -14.58 -17.74
CA MET A 1139 42.73 -13.91 -18.78
C MET A 1139 44.24 -13.99 -18.49
N GLU A 1140 44.64 -14.01 -17.21
CA GLU A 1140 46.04 -14.21 -16.78
C GLU A 1140 46.58 -15.63 -17.10
N TYR A 1141 45.71 -16.64 -17.30
CA TYR A 1141 46.09 -17.95 -17.87
C TYR A 1141 46.28 -17.94 -19.40
N ALA A 1142 46.17 -16.76 -20.01
CA ALA A 1142 46.34 -16.47 -21.43
C ALA A 1142 45.22 -16.97 -22.35
N MET A 1143 44.45 -16.02 -22.87
CA MET A 1143 43.52 -16.24 -23.99
C MET A 1143 44.27 -16.14 -25.33
N PRO A 1144 44.10 -17.07 -26.29
CA PRO A 1144 44.66 -16.90 -27.63
C PRO A 1144 44.07 -15.65 -28.31
N PRO A 1145 44.79 -14.98 -29.23
CA PRO A 1145 44.24 -13.90 -30.04
C PRO A 1145 42.94 -14.38 -30.69
N THR A 1146 41.83 -13.70 -30.42
CA THR A 1146 40.49 -14.19 -30.76
C THR A 1146 39.67 -13.05 -31.36
N GLY A 1147 38.83 -13.37 -32.34
CA GLY A 1147 37.80 -12.46 -32.81
C GLY A 1147 36.45 -12.89 -32.22
N GLY A 1148 35.69 -11.97 -31.65
CA GLY A 1148 34.33 -12.23 -31.16
C GLY A 1148 33.29 -11.46 -31.97
N LEU A 1149 32.12 -12.06 -32.17
CA LEU A 1149 30.95 -11.49 -32.84
C LEU A 1149 29.77 -11.53 -31.86
N GLY A 1150 29.08 -10.40 -31.69
CA GLY A 1150 27.75 -10.31 -31.08
C GLY A 1150 26.70 -9.91 -32.12
N MET A 1151 25.59 -10.62 -32.20
CA MET A 1151 24.50 -10.33 -33.15
C MET A 1151 23.13 -10.46 -32.48
N GLY A 1152 22.36 -9.38 -32.50
CA GLY A 1152 20.98 -9.39 -32.02
C GLY A 1152 20.09 -10.16 -32.99
N VAL A 1153 19.78 -11.42 -32.69
CA VAL A 1153 19.02 -12.28 -33.61
C VAL A 1153 17.60 -11.77 -33.81
N ASP A 1154 17.02 -11.13 -32.81
CA ASP A 1154 15.74 -10.43 -32.98
C ASP A 1154 15.83 -9.30 -34.02
N ARG A 1155 16.89 -8.49 -33.98
CA ARG A 1155 17.14 -7.44 -34.97
C ARG A 1155 17.40 -8.03 -36.36
N LEU A 1156 18.06 -9.19 -36.47
CA LEU A 1156 18.19 -9.93 -37.73
C LEU A 1156 16.83 -10.38 -38.28
N VAL A 1157 15.95 -10.93 -37.44
CA VAL A 1157 14.61 -11.33 -37.87
C VAL A 1157 13.78 -10.11 -38.28
N MET A 1158 13.89 -8.99 -37.55
CA MET A 1158 13.26 -7.71 -37.93
C MET A 1158 13.74 -7.23 -39.30
N LEU A 1159 15.04 -7.28 -39.55
CA LEU A 1159 15.64 -6.91 -40.83
C LEU A 1159 15.05 -7.75 -41.98
N ILE A 1160 15.15 -9.09 -41.85
CA ILE A 1160 14.70 -10.04 -42.89
C ILE A 1160 13.20 -9.88 -43.16
N THR A 1161 12.39 -9.76 -42.11
CA THR A 1161 10.92 -9.74 -42.24
C THR A 1161 10.31 -8.35 -42.43
N GLY A 1162 11.08 -7.27 -42.22
CA GLY A 1162 10.58 -5.89 -42.26
C GLY A 1162 9.60 -5.54 -41.13
N ARG A 1163 9.58 -6.31 -40.04
CA ARG A 1163 8.63 -6.17 -38.92
C ARG A 1163 9.32 -5.68 -37.65
N SER A 1164 8.54 -5.18 -36.69
CA SER A 1164 9.04 -4.76 -35.38
C SER A 1164 9.42 -5.94 -34.48
N ILE A 1165 10.25 -5.72 -33.45
CA ILE A 1165 10.62 -6.78 -32.48
C ILE A 1165 9.39 -7.41 -31.81
N ARG A 1166 8.35 -6.59 -31.57
CA ARG A 1166 7.09 -7.00 -30.94
C ARG A 1166 6.21 -7.84 -31.88
N GLU A 1167 6.43 -7.78 -33.20
CA GLU A 1167 5.73 -8.63 -34.17
C GLU A 1167 6.43 -9.96 -34.39
N THR A 1168 7.78 -9.95 -34.39
CA THR A 1168 8.60 -11.13 -34.63
C THR A 1168 8.71 -12.06 -33.42
N LEU A 1169 8.55 -11.52 -32.20
CA LEU A 1169 8.47 -12.32 -30.98
C LEU A 1169 7.08 -12.95 -30.81
N PRO A 1170 6.98 -14.26 -30.49
CA PRO A 1170 5.70 -14.90 -30.21
C PRO A 1170 4.96 -14.26 -29.02
N PHE A 1171 5.67 -13.98 -27.93
CA PHE A 1171 5.10 -13.39 -26.72
C PHE A 1171 5.97 -12.22 -26.22
N PRO A 1172 5.90 -11.05 -26.87
CA PRO A 1172 6.60 -9.86 -26.38
C PRO A 1172 6.04 -9.44 -25.01
N LEU A 1173 6.89 -8.89 -24.13
CA LEU A 1173 6.43 -8.37 -22.85
C LEU A 1173 5.50 -7.18 -23.10
N ALA A 1174 4.28 -7.25 -22.56
CA ALA A 1174 3.33 -6.14 -22.59
C ALA A 1174 3.01 -5.72 -21.15
N LYS A 1175 2.89 -4.40 -20.91
CA LYS A 1175 2.53 -3.87 -19.60
C LYS A 1175 1.16 -4.44 -19.18
N PRO A 1176 1.01 -5.03 -17.97
CA PRO A 1176 -0.28 -5.52 -17.50
C PRO A 1176 -1.28 -4.36 -17.36
N HIS A 1177 -2.58 -4.68 -17.47
CA HIS A 1177 -3.69 -3.72 -17.37
C HIS A 1177 -3.99 -3.27 -15.94
#